data_AF-A0A929DEP8-F1
#
_entry.id   AF-A0A929DEP8-F1
#
_cell.length_a   1.000
_cell.length_b   1.000
_cell.length_c   1.000
_cell.angle_alpha   90.00
_cell.angle_beta   90.00
_cell.angle_gamma   90.00
#
_symmetry.space_group_name_H-M   'P 1'
#
loop_
_entity.id
_entity.type
_entity.pdbx_description
1 polymer ?
#
loop_
_entity_poly.entity_id
_entity_poly.type
_entity_poly.pdbx_seq_one_letter_code
_entity_poly.pdbx_strand_id
1 'polypeptide(L)'
;MKFGKIKILLICLVLGTSFFCAQGEKVTIIAPETKKSDAGYKLACEYVIKALYSRDVRASVIWIEQNAPLPDGDLILVGSYKEVNEKPWQASKPEEYCITPVSLTGRRTMMIEGDERGMMYGMFKLAERIRIEEDFWQVKTSIAPAFPLRIFSEEGQLLDIPDRGYYIDKPPYVNEKILREEVDEVKKLIRHIVSLGYNAFSLLHLGVEEYIDYKYLEKQVYPTNDRHRVRSTVFCKYLKEVCDYAHSLHVDTYLQVYEIQYPPQLDKLYGIDIDSPDIGRVITARYKELFERVPLDGMIVTATETNLRLNYPSKTLWEKKGYEGAGRMISMYHNACTAAGKKIIFRLWRIAADVNGVNEIISYIQDDAIVAIKNTGSDYYLNWPTTKVISSGIAQEQPMVVLFDVFRQFDGWSRLFIYMKRWGEVVRICRDNGVMGINAWGAWSMACNWPDHKPGYFEPDQDPVSWRGHWNRFRMFTRGFTPGQSNAYLLARLAWNPDEDVVQITEDFAALHIGNDNASAAAEALLATEDAFAEEYIGTGSEITHPVYLKWTMIFAPREEFMERAYQKTPLKKLLESNLRALDKVTLMEKIFSKTDPSKAPDAENYARFKEGIDKTALYLRTFYLWRECWWHNRSDKDLTGKEKAANAEDLQQTKKRLLRLFDQWEKYPEEAGFWRVTFRYGKPEIPNYFPNWWPRGETTMESTAKKFGQKN
;
A
#
# COMPACT_ATOMS: atom_id res chain seq x y z
N MET A 1 -47.86 50.31 -3.40
CA MET A 1 -47.21 49.19 -2.69
C MET A 1 -45.70 49.37 -2.77
N LYS A 2 -45.05 49.41 -1.62
CA LYS A 2 -43.62 49.68 -1.44
C LYS A 2 -42.80 48.44 -1.81
N PHE A 3 -41.84 48.57 -2.72
CA PHE A 3 -40.69 47.66 -2.80
C PHE A 3 -39.42 48.47 -2.64
N GLY A 4 -38.70 48.16 -1.55
CA GLY A 4 -37.52 48.87 -1.09
C GLY A 4 -36.29 48.56 -1.93
N LYS A 5 -35.49 49.60 -2.16
CA LYS A 5 -34.15 49.54 -2.71
C LYS A 5 -33.23 48.86 -1.69
N ILE A 6 -32.76 47.64 -1.99
CA ILE A 6 -31.64 47.03 -1.27
C ILE A 6 -30.36 47.60 -1.86
N LYS A 7 -29.67 48.46 -1.09
CA LYS A 7 -28.29 48.86 -1.35
C LYS A 7 -27.39 47.69 -0.94
N ILE A 8 -26.70 47.09 -1.91
CA ILE A 8 -25.57 46.18 -1.65
C ILE A 8 -24.42 47.04 -1.14
N LEU A 9 -24.14 46.94 0.16
CA LEU A 9 -22.99 47.55 0.80
C LEU A 9 -21.80 46.61 0.59
N LEU A 10 -20.90 46.96 -0.34
CA LEU A 10 -19.64 46.27 -0.54
C LEU A 10 -18.70 46.67 0.61
N ILE A 11 -18.62 45.83 1.65
CA ILE A 11 -17.64 46.00 2.73
C ILE A 11 -16.32 45.41 2.24
N CYS A 12 -15.46 46.27 1.69
CA CYS A 12 -14.04 45.97 1.52
C CYS A 12 -13.37 46.06 2.90
N LEU A 13 -13.34 44.93 3.63
CA LEU A 13 -12.48 44.78 4.81
C LEU A 13 -11.06 44.47 4.30
N VAL A 14 -10.32 45.53 3.96
CA VAL A 14 -8.87 45.48 3.82
C VAL A 14 -8.32 45.42 5.25
N LEU A 15 -8.18 44.21 5.78
CA LEU A 15 -7.26 43.98 6.91
C LEU A 15 -5.84 44.05 6.33
N GLY A 16 -5.33 45.28 6.28
CA GLY A 16 -3.91 45.54 6.15
C GLY A 16 -3.21 45.10 7.44
N THR A 17 -2.97 43.80 7.59
CA THR A 17 -1.82 43.37 8.37
C THR A 17 -0.60 43.65 7.50
N SER A 18 0.06 44.76 7.80
CA SER A 18 1.42 45.01 7.39
C SER A 18 2.28 43.86 7.92
N PHE A 19 2.41 42.79 7.12
CA PHE A 19 3.50 41.83 7.27
C PHE A 19 4.77 42.65 7.13
N PHE A 20 5.37 43.00 8.27
CA PHE A 20 6.81 43.21 8.31
C PHE A 20 7.41 41.92 7.72
N CYS A 21 7.75 41.95 6.43
CA CYS A 21 8.57 40.93 5.80
C CYS A 21 9.90 40.98 6.54
N ALA A 22 10.05 40.14 7.56
CA ALA A 22 11.36 39.77 8.03
C ALA A 22 12.20 39.39 6.80
N GLN A 23 13.42 39.91 6.73
CA GLN A 23 14.45 39.51 5.77
C GLN A 23 14.84 38.06 6.06
N GLY A 24 13.91 37.12 5.83
CA GLY A 24 14.19 35.70 5.95
C GLY A 24 15.32 35.31 5.01
N GLU A 25 16.09 34.30 5.42
CA GLU A 25 17.15 33.70 4.61
C GLU A 25 16.61 33.39 3.19
N LYS A 26 17.41 33.73 2.17
CA LYS A 26 17.05 33.50 0.76
C LYS A 26 18.03 32.49 0.17
N VAL A 27 17.48 31.40 -0.36
CA VAL A 27 18.23 30.34 -1.04
C VAL A 27 17.82 30.28 -2.51
N THR A 28 18.80 30.11 -3.40
CA THR A 28 18.53 29.86 -4.82
C THR A 28 18.86 28.42 -5.17
N ILE A 29 17.87 27.69 -5.69
CA ILE A 29 18.05 26.35 -6.25
C ILE A 29 18.48 26.53 -7.71
N ILE A 30 19.68 26.09 -8.05
CA ILE A 30 20.22 26.12 -9.40
C ILE A 30 20.07 24.72 -10.00
N ALA A 31 19.27 24.62 -11.06
CA ALA A 31 19.02 23.37 -11.75
C ALA A 31 19.44 23.44 -13.23
N PRO A 32 19.73 22.31 -13.89
CA PRO A 32 20.20 22.32 -15.28
C PRO A 32 19.09 22.77 -16.23
N GLU A 33 19.36 23.70 -17.15
CA GLU A 33 18.37 24.17 -18.14
C GLU A 33 17.75 23.03 -18.95
N THR A 34 18.51 21.96 -19.21
CA THR A 34 18.03 20.74 -19.88
C THR A 34 16.91 20.00 -19.14
N LYS A 35 16.73 20.26 -17.84
CA LYS A 35 15.71 19.65 -16.99
C LYS A 35 14.51 20.58 -16.73
N LYS A 36 14.50 21.78 -17.28
CA LYS A 36 13.42 22.77 -17.07
C LYS A 36 12.04 22.32 -17.53
N SER A 37 11.95 21.41 -18.51
CA SER A 37 10.68 20.83 -18.96
C SER A 37 10.32 19.52 -18.26
N ASP A 38 11.24 18.92 -17.50
CA ASP A 38 11.09 17.62 -16.85
C ASP A 38 10.15 17.73 -15.63
N ALA A 39 9.10 16.91 -15.60
CA ALA A 39 8.09 16.99 -14.54
C ALA A 39 8.59 16.40 -13.21
N GLY A 40 9.47 15.40 -13.24
CA GLY A 40 10.11 14.83 -12.06
C GLY A 40 11.00 15.84 -11.35
N TYR A 41 11.83 16.57 -12.10
CA TYR A 41 12.69 17.63 -11.52
C TYR A 41 11.89 18.81 -10.99
N LYS A 42 10.81 19.22 -11.67
CA LYS A 42 9.89 20.24 -11.13
C LYS A 42 9.27 19.79 -9.82
N LEU A 43 8.80 18.54 -9.76
CA LEU A 43 8.24 17.97 -8.53
C LEU A 43 9.27 17.96 -7.40
N ALA A 44 10.51 17.55 -7.68
CA ALA A 44 11.57 17.54 -6.70
C ALA A 44 11.92 18.97 -6.21
N CYS A 45 11.98 19.95 -7.11
CA CYS A 45 12.11 21.37 -6.75
C CYS A 45 10.97 21.83 -5.83
N GLU A 46 9.71 21.49 -6.16
CA GLU A 46 8.55 21.84 -5.34
C GLU A 46 8.68 21.28 -3.91
N TYR A 47 9.21 20.06 -3.74
CA TYR A 47 9.43 19.46 -2.43
C TYR A 47 10.54 20.17 -1.64
N VAL A 48 11.67 20.50 -2.27
CA VAL A 48 12.75 21.25 -1.63
C VAL A 48 12.26 22.64 -1.21
N ILE A 49 11.53 23.34 -2.09
CA ILE A 49 10.95 24.66 -1.79
C ILE A 49 9.99 24.58 -0.60
N LYS A 50 9.08 23.59 -0.57
CA LYS A 50 8.16 23.40 0.56
C LYS A 50 8.90 23.10 1.86
N ALA A 51 9.97 22.30 1.81
CA ALA A 51 10.81 22.02 2.97
C ALA A 51 11.51 23.29 3.48
N LEU A 52 12.09 24.11 2.59
CA LEU A 52 12.71 25.39 2.96
C LEU A 52 11.68 26.37 3.55
N TYR A 53 10.48 26.45 2.97
CA TYR A 53 9.42 27.29 3.54
C TYR A 53 8.98 26.83 4.92
N SER A 54 9.01 25.53 5.23
CA SER A 54 8.74 25.03 6.59
C SER A 54 9.80 25.44 7.62
N ARG A 55 10.91 26.05 7.18
CA ARG A 55 11.99 26.62 7.99
C ARG A 55 12.09 28.14 7.87
N ASP A 56 11.04 28.81 7.38
CA ASP A 56 11.02 30.25 7.09
C ASP A 56 12.10 30.72 6.10
N VAL A 57 12.66 29.81 5.29
CA VAL A 57 13.63 30.10 4.24
C VAL A 57 12.91 30.33 2.91
N ARG A 58 13.16 31.48 2.28
CA ARG A 58 12.59 31.78 0.96
C ARG A 58 13.44 31.13 -0.13
N ALA A 59 12.78 30.38 -1.01
CA ALA A 59 13.46 29.71 -2.12
C ALA A 59 12.98 30.22 -3.49
N SER A 60 13.89 30.23 -4.47
CA SER A 60 13.57 30.39 -5.89
C SER A 60 14.39 29.41 -6.73
N VAL A 61 13.85 28.98 -7.86
CA VAL A 61 14.55 28.09 -8.80
C VAL A 61 15.01 28.90 -10.01
N ILE A 62 16.27 28.72 -10.39
CA ILE A 62 16.80 29.24 -11.66
C ILE A 62 17.35 28.05 -12.45
N TRP A 63 17.01 28.03 -13.73
CA TRP A 63 17.44 27.03 -14.69
C TRP A 63 18.53 27.66 -15.55
N ILE A 64 19.74 27.10 -15.52
CA ILE A 64 20.89 27.65 -16.25
C ILE A 64 21.71 26.54 -16.90
N GLU A 65 22.50 26.90 -17.90
CA GLU A 65 23.52 26.01 -18.47
C GLU A 65 24.63 25.75 -17.44
N GLN A 66 25.25 24.56 -17.48
CA GLN A 66 26.31 24.17 -16.52
C GLN A 66 27.54 25.10 -16.49
N ASN A 67 27.72 25.89 -17.55
CA ASN A 67 28.83 26.84 -17.70
C ASN A 67 28.42 28.30 -17.40
N ALA A 68 27.15 28.56 -17.09
CA ALA A 68 26.68 29.91 -16.80
C ALA A 68 27.15 30.37 -15.41
N PRO A 69 27.40 31.68 -15.22
CA PRO A 69 27.80 32.21 -13.92
C PRO A 69 26.78 31.92 -12.82
N LEU A 70 27.25 31.53 -11.62
CA LEU A 70 26.36 31.30 -10.48
C LEU A 70 25.91 32.64 -9.85
N PRO A 71 24.63 32.79 -9.47
CA PRO A 71 24.13 34.01 -8.82
C PRO A 71 24.65 34.13 -7.38
N ASP A 72 24.61 35.35 -6.84
CA ASP A 72 24.95 35.62 -5.44
C ASP A 72 23.98 35.02 -4.41
N GLY A 73 24.46 34.84 -3.17
CA GLY A 73 23.69 34.32 -2.04
C GLY A 73 23.89 32.82 -1.80
N ASP A 74 23.10 32.25 -0.89
CA ASP A 74 23.18 30.83 -0.55
C ASP A 74 22.52 29.97 -1.64
N LEU A 75 23.16 28.84 -1.98
CA LEU A 75 22.83 28.06 -3.17
C LEU A 75 22.59 26.58 -2.88
N ILE A 76 21.60 26.00 -3.54
CA ILE A 76 21.47 24.54 -3.69
C ILE A 76 21.70 24.23 -5.17
N LEU A 77 22.78 23.53 -5.49
CA LEU A 77 23.17 23.19 -6.85
C LEU A 77 22.70 21.76 -7.19
N VAL A 78 22.00 21.60 -8.31
CA VAL A 78 21.57 20.29 -8.83
C VAL A 78 22.39 19.98 -10.07
N GLY A 79 23.31 19.03 -9.93
CA GLY A 79 24.33 18.66 -10.91
C GLY A 79 25.65 19.41 -10.71
N SER A 80 26.61 19.09 -11.56
CA SER A 80 27.96 19.67 -11.52
C SER A 80 28.02 20.98 -12.31
N TYR A 81 28.61 22.02 -11.71
CA TYR A 81 28.85 23.33 -12.32
C TYR A 81 30.35 23.63 -12.30
N LYS A 82 30.87 24.21 -13.39
CA LYS A 82 32.33 24.42 -13.57
C LYS A 82 32.97 25.25 -12.46
N GLU A 83 32.24 26.20 -11.87
CA GLU A 83 32.72 27.03 -10.77
C GLU A 83 32.99 26.24 -9.47
N VAL A 84 32.38 25.07 -9.32
CA VAL A 84 32.49 24.22 -8.12
C VAL A 84 33.37 23.01 -8.36
N ASN A 85 33.20 22.35 -9.51
CA ASN A 85 33.90 21.10 -9.81
C ASN A 85 34.31 21.05 -11.30
N GLU A 86 35.61 20.93 -11.56
CA GLU A 86 36.13 20.81 -12.94
C GLU A 86 35.77 19.46 -13.57
N LYS A 87 35.57 18.43 -12.75
CA LYS A 87 35.18 17.09 -13.18
C LYS A 87 33.82 16.74 -12.60
N PRO A 88 32.80 16.44 -13.44
CA PRO A 88 31.51 16.00 -12.94
C PRO A 88 31.65 14.72 -12.12
N TRP A 89 30.96 14.64 -10.98
CA TRP A 89 30.80 13.38 -10.28
C TRP A 89 30.08 12.37 -11.17
N GLN A 90 30.50 11.11 -11.09
CA GLN A 90 29.91 10.02 -11.86
C GLN A 90 29.35 8.97 -10.92
N ALA A 91 28.07 8.66 -11.11
CA ALA A 91 27.41 7.56 -10.43
C ALA A 91 28.12 6.25 -10.74
N SER A 92 28.45 5.49 -9.70
CA SER A 92 28.98 4.14 -9.81
C SER A 92 27.88 3.10 -10.05
N LYS A 93 26.65 3.44 -9.68
CA LYS A 93 25.45 2.61 -9.83
C LYS A 93 24.28 3.43 -10.34
N PRO A 94 23.31 2.82 -11.06
CA PRO A 94 22.09 3.51 -11.46
C PRO A 94 21.34 4.11 -10.27
N GLU A 95 20.76 5.28 -10.46
CA GLU A 95 19.97 6.04 -9.49
C GLU A 95 20.76 6.48 -8.23
N GLU A 96 22.09 6.34 -8.24
CA GLU A 96 22.94 6.86 -7.16
C GLU A 96 22.92 8.38 -7.13
N TYR A 97 22.90 8.94 -5.92
CA TYR A 97 23.14 10.37 -5.70
C TYR A 97 24.16 10.62 -4.61
N CYS A 98 24.67 11.85 -4.63
CA CYS A 98 25.51 12.44 -3.59
C CYS A 98 24.94 13.81 -3.18
N ILE A 99 24.83 14.07 -1.89
CA ILE A 99 24.49 15.37 -1.31
C ILE A 99 25.68 15.79 -0.46
N THR A 100 26.29 16.93 -0.77
CA THR A 100 27.48 17.41 -0.06
C THR A 100 27.50 18.92 0.11
N PRO A 101 27.96 19.44 1.25
CA PRO A 101 28.33 20.84 1.35
C PRO A 101 29.53 21.12 0.45
N VAL A 102 29.51 22.26 -0.24
CA VAL A 102 30.63 22.75 -1.04
C VAL A 102 31.01 24.16 -0.62
N SER A 103 32.30 24.46 -0.63
CA SER A 103 32.81 25.76 -0.24
C SER A 103 32.86 26.70 -1.45
N LEU A 104 31.95 27.67 -1.48
CA LEU A 104 32.04 28.84 -2.35
C LEU A 104 32.28 30.07 -1.49
N THR A 105 33.18 30.95 -1.91
CA THR A 105 33.61 32.09 -1.10
C THR A 105 32.42 32.98 -0.71
N GLY A 106 32.22 33.17 0.59
CA GLY A 106 31.24 34.11 1.14
C GLY A 106 29.77 33.66 1.11
N ARG A 107 29.50 32.36 0.89
CA ARG A 107 28.12 31.81 0.88
C ARG A 107 28.07 30.34 1.29
N ARG A 108 26.93 29.89 1.80
CA ARG A 108 26.66 28.47 2.01
C ARG A 108 26.24 27.84 0.69
N THR A 109 26.70 26.63 0.42
CA THR A 109 26.32 25.93 -0.79
C THR A 109 26.21 24.44 -0.52
N MET A 110 25.09 23.87 -0.97
CA MET A 110 24.83 22.44 -0.97
C MET A 110 24.79 21.97 -2.42
N MET A 111 25.43 20.85 -2.72
CA MET A 111 25.46 20.28 -4.07
C MET A 111 24.82 18.89 -4.06
N ILE A 112 23.98 18.64 -5.06
CA ILE A 112 23.34 17.36 -5.32
C ILE A 112 23.84 16.86 -6.66
N GLU A 113 24.56 15.75 -6.67
CA GLU A 113 25.04 15.09 -7.89
C GLU A 113 24.40 13.70 -8.00
N GLY A 114 24.31 13.16 -9.21
CA GLY A 114 23.56 11.94 -9.48
C GLY A 114 23.54 11.63 -10.98
N ASP A 115 23.10 10.44 -11.35
CA ASP A 115 22.60 10.23 -12.70
C ASP A 115 21.22 10.92 -12.88
N GLU A 116 20.52 10.66 -13.99
CA GLU A 116 19.25 11.32 -14.30
C GLU A 116 18.19 11.15 -13.19
N ARG A 117 17.96 9.93 -12.71
CA ARG A 117 16.99 9.67 -11.63
C ARG A 117 17.60 9.93 -10.27
N GLY A 118 18.90 9.66 -10.10
CA GLY A 118 19.66 9.87 -8.88
C GLY A 118 19.57 11.31 -8.40
N MET A 119 19.86 12.30 -9.25
CA MET A 119 19.74 13.72 -8.86
C MET A 119 18.33 14.07 -8.38
N MET A 120 17.29 13.59 -9.07
CA MET A 120 15.89 13.80 -8.67
C MET A 120 15.61 13.20 -7.27
N TYR A 121 16.06 11.97 -7.01
CA TYR A 121 15.92 11.35 -5.70
C TYR A 121 16.76 12.04 -4.62
N GLY A 122 17.94 12.56 -4.96
CA GLY A 122 18.78 13.34 -4.07
C GLY A 122 18.09 14.63 -3.62
N MET A 123 17.33 15.27 -4.51
CA MET A 123 16.49 16.42 -4.16
C MET A 123 15.35 16.05 -3.22
N PHE A 124 14.65 14.93 -3.43
CA PHE A 124 13.64 14.46 -2.47
C PHE A 124 14.26 14.13 -1.11
N LYS A 125 15.43 13.50 -1.08
CA LYS A 125 16.17 13.24 0.17
C LYS A 125 16.60 14.55 0.84
N LEU A 126 17.08 15.55 0.10
CA LEU A 126 17.41 16.84 0.68
C LEU A 126 16.17 17.51 1.27
N ALA A 127 15.02 17.47 0.57
CA ALA A 127 13.77 17.99 1.10
C ALA A 127 13.35 17.31 2.41
N GLU A 128 13.56 16.00 2.53
CA GLU A 128 13.40 15.27 3.78
C GLU A 128 14.35 15.79 4.86
N ARG A 129 15.66 15.86 4.58
CA ARG A 129 16.67 16.29 5.57
C ARG A 129 16.49 17.74 6.01
N ILE A 130 16.08 18.66 5.13
CA ILE A 130 15.73 20.04 5.52
C ILE A 130 14.65 20.06 6.61
N ARG A 131 13.70 19.12 6.58
CA ARG A 131 12.61 19.06 7.57
C ARG A 131 13.01 18.43 8.89
N ILE A 132 14.10 17.67 8.92
CA ILE A 132 14.54 16.90 10.10
C ILE A 132 15.76 17.55 10.74
N GLU A 133 16.78 17.89 9.96
CA GLU A 133 18.08 18.33 10.47
C GLU A 133 18.02 19.74 11.05
N GLU A 134 18.79 20.00 12.10
CA GLU A 134 18.92 21.37 12.65
C GLU A 134 19.67 22.29 11.68
N ASP A 135 20.83 21.84 11.19
CA ASP A 135 21.59 22.51 10.13
C ASP A 135 21.67 21.62 8.88
N PHE A 136 20.72 21.80 7.97
CA PHE A 136 20.66 21.04 6.73
C PHE A 136 21.84 21.34 5.78
N TRP A 137 22.60 22.42 6.02
CA TRP A 137 23.79 22.73 5.23
C TRP A 137 24.97 21.79 5.51
N GLN A 138 24.92 21.00 6.59
CA GLN A 138 25.95 19.98 6.89
C GLN A 138 25.59 18.59 6.39
N VAL A 139 24.42 18.42 5.76
CA VAL A 139 23.98 17.11 5.27
C VAL A 139 24.99 16.55 4.29
N LYS A 140 25.51 15.36 4.59
CA LYS A 140 26.40 14.60 3.73
C LYS A 140 25.88 13.18 3.56
N THR A 141 25.55 12.80 2.33
CA THR A 141 25.11 11.44 2.02
C THR A 141 25.49 11.07 0.60
N SER A 142 25.87 9.81 0.38
CA SER A 142 26.11 9.24 -0.94
C SER A 142 25.54 7.84 -0.92
N ILE A 143 24.55 7.57 -1.76
CA ILE A 143 23.85 6.30 -1.68
C ILE A 143 23.21 5.93 -3.03
N ALA A 144 23.27 4.64 -3.35
CA ALA A 144 22.57 4.00 -4.45
C ALA A 144 21.52 3.05 -3.86
N PRO A 145 20.38 2.86 -4.53
CA PRO A 145 19.37 1.93 -4.05
C PRO A 145 19.89 0.49 -4.06
N ALA A 146 19.58 -0.28 -3.01
CA ALA A 146 19.94 -1.69 -2.93
C ALA A 146 19.14 -2.56 -3.90
N PHE A 147 17.89 -2.17 -4.21
CA PHE A 147 17.02 -2.88 -5.15
C PHE A 147 16.77 -2.02 -6.39
N PRO A 148 17.11 -2.49 -7.61
CA PRO A 148 16.83 -1.76 -8.84
C PRO A 148 15.33 -1.63 -9.15
N LEU A 149 14.50 -2.54 -8.65
CA LEU A 149 13.04 -2.50 -8.85
C LEU A 149 12.33 -2.26 -7.51
N ARG A 150 11.70 -1.08 -7.37
CA ARG A 150 11.01 -0.65 -6.15
C ARG A 150 9.59 -0.28 -6.52
N ILE A 151 8.70 -1.26 -6.41
CA ILE A 151 7.30 -1.16 -6.84
C ILE A 151 6.44 -0.71 -5.68
N PHE A 152 5.51 0.21 -5.94
CA PHE A 152 4.31 0.39 -5.12
C PHE A 152 3.10 -0.11 -5.90
N SER A 153 2.36 -1.05 -5.34
CA SER A 153 1.10 -1.53 -5.92
C SER A 153 -0.11 -0.81 -5.31
N GLU A 154 -0.98 -0.27 -6.15
CA GLU A 154 -2.36 0.06 -5.80
C GLU A 154 -3.24 -1.15 -6.09
N GLU A 155 -3.98 -1.62 -5.09
CA GLU A 155 -4.62 -2.94 -5.10
C GLU A 155 -6.15 -2.84 -5.10
N GLY A 156 -6.66 -1.90 -5.90
CA GLY A 156 -8.07 -1.80 -6.30
C GLY A 156 -8.94 -0.88 -5.44
N GLN A 157 -8.37 0.09 -4.72
CA GLN A 157 -9.15 1.19 -4.12
C GLN A 157 -9.30 2.40 -5.07
N LEU A 158 -8.32 2.59 -5.95
CA LEU A 158 -8.27 3.65 -6.94
C LEU A 158 -8.30 3.09 -8.34
N LEU A 159 -9.02 3.77 -9.23
CA LEU A 159 -8.98 3.48 -10.65
C LEU A 159 -9.14 1.97 -10.97
N ASP A 160 -10.08 1.34 -10.26
CA ASP A 160 -10.48 -0.06 -10.39
C ASP A 160 -11.24 -0.29 -11.70
N ILE A 161 -10.58 0.05 -12.80
CA ILE A 161 -11.05 -0.12 -14.15
C ILE A 161 -10.68 -1.53 -14.58
N PRO A 162 -11.35 -2.08 -15.57
CA PRO A 162 -12.74 -1.82 -15.89
C PRO A 162 -13.67 -2.44 -14.83
N ASP A 163 -14.62 -1.64 -14.35
CA ASP A 163 -15.70 -2.07 -13.46
C ASP A 163 -17.03 -1.58 -14.05
N ARG A 164 -18.12 -2.36 -13.90
CA ARG A 164 -19.43 -1.99 -14.45
C ARG A 164 -19.94 -0.64 -13.91
N GLY A 165 -19.43 -0.18 -12.76
CA GLY A 165 -19.70 1.14 -12.18
C GLY A 165 -19.22 2.32 -13.04
N TYR A 166 -18.43 2.05 -14.07
CA TYR A 166 -18.03 3.04 -15.07
C TYR A 166 -18.90 2.97 -16.33
N TYR A 167 -19.78 1.99 -16.50
CA TYR A 167 -20.52 1.79 -17.76
C TYR A 167 -21.76 2.68 -17.80
N ILE A 168 -22.10 3.16 -18.99
CA ILE A 168 -23.35 3.88 -19.27
C ILE A 168 -23.99 3.35 -20.56
N ASP A 169 -25.30 3.51 -20.71
CA ASP A 169 -26.03 2.89 -21.84
C ASP A 169 -25.81 3.59 -23.20
N LYS A 170 -25.33 4.83 -23.17
CA LYS A 170 -25.13 5.66 -24.37
C LYS A 170 -23.64 5.79 -24.68
N PRO A 171 -23.25 5.94 -25.96
CA PRO A 171 -21.89 6.28 -26.33
C PRO A 171 -21.35 7.45 -25.49
N PRO A 172 -20.10 7.39 -24.99
CA PRO A 172 -19.08 6.40 -25.36
C PRO A 172 -19.10 5.12 -24.49
N TYR A 173 -20.24 4.84 -23.84
CA TYR A 173 -20.49 3.68 -22.97
C TYR A 173 -19.65 3.66 -21.69
N VAL A 174 -18.96 4.75 -21.40
CA VAL A 174 -18.15 4.98 -20.19
C VAL A 174 -18.52 6.32 -19.57
N ASN A 175 -18.61 6.35 -18.24
CA ASN A 175 -18.74 7.56 -17.45
C ASN A 175 -17.38 8.27 -17.31
N GLU A 176 -17.02 9.06 -18.32
CA GLU A 176 -15.74 9.76 -18.39
C GLU A 176 -15.52 10.77 -17.25
N LYS A 177 -16.59 11.34 -16.69
CA LYS A 177 -16.49 12.27 -15.54
C LYS A 177 -15.91 11.55 -14.32
N ILE A 178 -16.44 10.38 -14.05
CA ILE A 178 -16.07 9.57 -12.91
C ILE A 178 -14.66 9.02 -13.08
N LEU A 179 -14.35 8.59 -14.29
CA LEU A 179 -13.04 8.11 -14.65
C LEU A 179 -11.97 9.19 -14.47
N ARG A 180 -12.29 10.45 -14.79
CA ARG A 180 -11.44 11.61 -14.53
C ARG A 180 -11.11 11.78 -13.04
N GLU A 181 -12.11 11.71 -12.17
CA GLU A 181 -11.92 11.85 -10.71
C GLU A 181 -10.95 10.81 -10.15
N GLU A 182 -11.03 9.57 -10.62
CA GLU A 182 -10.13 8.48 -10.20
C GLU A 182 -8.72 8.64 -10.77
N VAL A 183 -8.58 9.05 -12.04
CA VAL A 183 -7.27 9.33 -12.63
C VAL A 183 -6.55 10.45 -11.88
N ASP A 184 -7.25 11.51 -11.49
CA ASP A 184 -6.65 12.62 -10.75
C ASP A 184 -6.17 12.17 -9.36
N GLU A 185 -6.84 11.20 -8.74
CA GLU A 185 -6.44 10.61 -7.45
C GLU A 185 -5.23 9.68 -7.61
N VAL A 186 -5.18 8.85 -8.65
CA VAL A 186 -3.99 8.03 -8.94
C VAL A 186 -2.77 8.91 -9.22
N LYS A 187 -2.92 10.02 -9.94
CA LYS A 187 -1.81 10.96 -10.15
C LYS A 187 -1.30 11.54 -8.83
N LYS A 188 -2.17 11.86 -7.88
CA LYS A 188 -1.76 12.30 -6.53
C LYS A 188 -0.97 11.20 -5.81
N LEU A 189 -1.40 9.94 -5.91
CA LEU A 189 -0.69 8.79 -5.34
C LEU A 189 0.71 8.64 -5.95
N ILE A 190 0.82 8.67 -7.29
CA ILE A 190 2.10 8.55 -8.02
C ILE A 190 3.11 9.63 -7.54
N ARG A 191 2.65 10.88 -7.38
CA ARG A 191 3.50 11.97 -6.85
C ARG A 191 4.06 11.66 -5.46
N HIS A 192 3.29 11.00 -4.60
CA HIS A 192 3.75 10.66 -3.25
C HIS A 192 4.77 9.52 -3.30
N ILE A 193 4.48 8.44 -4.02
CA ILE A 193 5.38 7.27 -4.04
C ILE A 193 6.74 7.58 -4.69
N VAL A 194 6.78 8.44 -5.73
CA VAL A 194 8.06 8.85 -6.32
C VAL A 194 8.90 9.66 -5.34
N SER A 195 8.25 10.51 -4.52
CA SER A 195 8.96 11.27 -3.48
C SER A 195 9.51 10.40 -2.35
N LEU A 196 9.00 9.16 -2.20
CA LEU A 196 9.52 8.17 -1.27
C LEU A 196 10.69 7.36 -1.86
N GLY A 197 10.93 7.44 -3.18
CA GLY A 197 11.99 6.69 -3.84
C GLY A 197 11.54 5.42 -4.55
N TYR A 198 10.24 5.15 -4.67
CA TYR A 198 9.72 4.11 -5.56
C TYR A 198 9.93 4.52 -7.03
N ASN A 199 10.32 3.57 -7.88
CA ASN A 199 10.58 3.80 -9.31
C ASN A 199 9.65 3.01 -10.23
N ALA A 200 8.75 2.21 -9.66
CA ALA A 200 7.72 1.51 -10.39
C ALA A 200 6.37 1.62 -9.66
N PHE A 201 5.30 1.67 -10.45
CA PHE A 201 3.92 1.72 -9.98
C PHE A 201 3.13 0.61 -10.64
N SER A 202 2.43 -0.18 -9.83
CA SER A 202 1.53 -1.22 -10.31
C SER A 202 0.09 -0.85 -10.00
N LEU A 203 -0.78 -0.96 -10.99
CA LEU A 203 -2.23 -0.83 -10.82
C LEU A 203 -2.86 -2.21 -10.94
N LEU A 204 -3.58 -2.63 -9.91
CA LEU A 204 -4.44 -3.80 -10.01
C LEU A 204 -5.60 -3.52 -10.96
N HIS A 205 -5.61 -4.24 -12.08
CA HIS A 205 -6.68 -4.32 -13.04
C HIS A 205 -7.09 -5.76 -13.24
N LEU A 206 -8.37 -6.06 -13.23
CA LEU A 206 -8.80 -7.46 -13.11
C LEU A 206 -8.77 -8.25 -14.42
N GLY A 207 -8.49 -7.59 -15.53
CA GLY A 207 -8.30 -8.20 -16.84
C GLY A 207 -7.83 -7.17 -17.86
N VAL A 208 -7.29 -7.66 -18.97
CA VAL A 208 -6.85 -6.77 -20.07
C VAL A 208 -7.94 -6.57 -21.12
N GLU A 209 -9.03 -7.34 -21.02
CA GLU A 209 -10.02 -7.52 -22.08
C GLU A 209 -10.68 -6.20 -22.48
N GLU A 210 -10.86 -5.27 -21.54
CA GLU A 210 -11.46 -3.97 -21.81
C GLU A 210 -10.52 -2.97 -22.48
N TYR A 211 -9.26 -3.35 -22.72
CA TYR A 211 -8.26 -2.52 -23.40
C TYR A 211 -7.91 -3.04 -24.79
N ILE A 212 -8.45 -4.19 -25.21
CA ILE A 212 -8.08 -4.86 -26.47
C ILE A 212 -9.31 -5.40 -27.21
N ASP A 213 -9.14 -5.62 -28.51
CA ASP A 213 -10.16 -6.15 -29.42
C ASP A 213 -9.73 -7.47 -30.11
N TYR A 214 -8.55 -8.00 -29.76
CA TYR A 214 -7.89 -9.15 -30.37
C TYR A 214 -7.62 -8.97 -31.87
N LYS A 215 -7.17 -7.78 -32.28
CA LYS A 215 -7.00 -7.40 -33.70
C LYS A 215 -5.92 -8.20 -34.45
N TYR A 216 -5.03 -8.87 -33.73
CA TYR A 216 -3.95 -9.69 -34.28
C TYR A 216 -4.34 -11.17 -34.47
N LEU A 217 -5.58 -11.53 -34.14
CA LEU A 217 -6.11 -12.85 -34.39
C LEU A 217 -6.86 -12.88 -35.74
N GLU A 218 -6.77 -13.99 -36.45
CA GLU A 218 -7.32 -14.14 -37.81
C GLU A 218 -8.86 -14.16 -37.81
N LYS A 219 -9.45 -14.85 -36.84
CA LYS A 219 -10.90 -14.93 -36.61
C LYS A 219 -11.34 -13.75 -35.74
N GLN A 220 -12.39 -13.06 -36.19
CA GLN A 220 -12.97 -11.92 -35.49
C GLN A 220 -13.58 -12.33 -34.15
N VAL A 221 -13.07 -11.76 -33.05
CA VAL A 221 -13.55 -11.99 -31.68
C VAL A 221 -14.71 -11.05 -31.33
N TYR A 222 -14.53 -9.75 -31.56
CA TYR A 222 -15.57 -8.72 -31.38
C TYR A 222 -16.10 -8.22 -32.74
N PRO A 223 -17.43 -8.18 -32.96
CA PRO A 223 -18.03 -7.53 -34.14
C PRO A 223 -17.57 -6.08 -34.32
N THR A 224 -17.57 -5.56 -35.55
CA THR A 224 -17.12 -4.19 -35.85
C THR A 224 -17.96 -3.10 -35.18
N ASN A 225 -19.24 -3.38 -34.91
CA ASN A 225 -20.19 -2.48 -34.25
C ASN A 225 -20.39 -2.77 -32.76
N ASP A 226 -19.53 -3.60 -32.15
CA ASP A 226 -19.62 -3.93 -30.73
C ASP A 226 -19.37 -2.69 -29.85
N ARG A 227 -20.20 -2.49 -28.82
CA ARG A 227 -20.04 -1.41 -27.83
C ARG A 227 -18.68 -1.47 -27.13
N HIS A 228 -18.13 -2.68 -27.00
CA HIS A 228 -16.80 -2.96 -26.46
C HIS A 228 -15.71 -2.15 -27.15
N ARG A 229 -15.69 -2.10 -28.49
CA ARG A 229 -14.66 -1.39 -29.26
C ARG A 229 -14.62 0.11 -28.93
N VAL A 230 -15.80 0.73 -28.78
CA VAL A 230 -15.94 2.14 -28.40
C VAL A 230 -15.48 2.35 -26.96
N ARG A 231 -15.96 1.52 -26.03
CA ARG A 231 -15.61 1.56 -24.61
C ARG A 231 -14.10 1.39 -24.39
N SER A 232 -13.51 0.43 -25.08
CA SER A 232 -12.10 0.11 -24.99
C SER A 232 -11.21 1.28 -25.39
N THR A 233 -11.62 2.06 -26.39
CA THR A 233 -10.90 3.28 -26.78
C THR A 233 -10.86 4.30 -25.63
N VAL A 234 -11.96 4.45 -24.89
CA VAL A 234 -12.02 5.34 -23.72
C VAL A 234 -11.12 4.83 -22.60
N PHE A 235 -11.19 3.55 -22.23
CA PHE A 235 -10.33 3.03 -21.16
C PHE A 235 -8.84 3.13 -21.50
N CYS A 236 -8.44 2.82 -22.74
CA CYS A 236 -7.06 3.03 -23.19
C CYS A 236 -6.61 4.50 -23.07
N LYS A 237 -7.47 5.46 -23.44
CA LYS A 237 -7.16 6.90 -23.31
C LYS A 237 -6.78 7.28 -21.88
N TYR A 238 -7.56 6.85 -20.88
CA TYR A 238 -7.31 7.23 -19.50
C TYR A 238 -6.17 6.43 -18.85
N LEU A 239 -6.02 5.14 -19.16
CA LEU A 239 -4.88 4.37 -18.67
C LEU A 239 -3.57 4.89 -19.29
N LYS A 240 -3.58 5.24 -20.58
CA LYS A 240 -2.45 5.92 -21.24
C LYS A 240 -2.11 7.23 -20.55
N GLU A 241 -3.10 8.03 -20.18
CA GLU A 241 -2.85 9.28 -19.46
C GLU A 241 -2.16 9.08 -18.09
N VAL A 242 -2.52 8.00 -17.38
CA VAL A 242 -1.85 7.64 -16.13
C VAL A 242 -0.42 7.17 -16.38
N CYS A 243 -0.18 6.36 -17.41
CA CYS A 243 1.16 5.90 -17.80
C CYS A 243 2.05 7.08 -18.22
N ASP A 244 1.56 7.93 -19.13
CA ASP A 244 2.28 9.12 -19.60
C ASP A 244 2.62 10.06 -18.41
N TYR A 245 1.73 10.18 -17.42
CA TYR A 245 2.01 10.94 -16.20
C TYR A 245 3.10 10.29 -15.33
N ALA A 246 3.02 9.00 -15.07
CA ALA A 246 4.03 8.26 -14.31
C ALA A 246 5.42 8.34 -14.99
N HIS A 247 5.47 8.14 -16.31
CA HIS A 247 6.69 8.28 -17.11
C HIS A 247 7.29 9.68 -17.04
N SER A 248 6.45 10.73 -17.02
CA SER A 248 6.93 12.10 -16.85
C SER A 248 7.61 12.35 -15.50
N LEU A 249 7.34 11.49 -14.52
CA LEU A 249 7.97 11.47 -13.20
C LEU A 249 9.02 10.36 -13.07
N HIS A 250 9.45 9.76 -14.19
CA HIS A 250 10.44 8.67 -14.23
C HIS A 250 10.01 7.40 -13.49
N VAL A 251 8.71 7.10 -13.47
CA VAL A 251 8.14 5.91 -12.83
C VAL A 251 7.65 4.92 -13.89
N ASP A 252 8.18 3.70 -13.86
CA ASP A 252 7.74 2.60 -14.72
C ASP A 252 6.33 2.15 -14.30
N THR A 253 5.48 1.76 -15.26
CA THR A 253 4.09 1.37 -15.01
C THR A 253 3.81 -0.09 -15.35
N TYR A 254 3.19 -0.78 -14.41
CA TYR A 254 2.80 -2.18 -14.54
C TYR A 254 1.29 -2.30 -14.40
N LEU A 255 0.71 -3.17 -15.20
CA LEU A 255 -0.66 -3.61 -15.02
C LEU A 255 -0.63 -4.94 -14.26
N GLN A 256 -1.17 -4.97 -13.04
CA GLN A 256 -1.36 -6.23 -12.34
C GLN A 256 -2.68 -6.85 -12.75
N VAL A 257 -2.67 -8.09 -13.21
CA VAL A 257 -3.85 -8.84 -13.65
C VAL A 257 -3.92 -10.20 -12.99
N TYR A 258 -5.12 -10.77 -13.04
CA TYR A 258 -5.41 -12.10 -12.53
C TYR A 258 -5.34 -13.15 -13.64
N GLU A 259 -5.92 -14.32 -13.42
CA GLU A 259 -5.97 -15.39 -14.41
C GLU A 259 -6.45 -14.90 -15.79
N ILE A 260 -6.16 -15.69 -16.84
CA ILE A 260 -6.65 -15.37 -18.18
C ILE A 260 -8.18 -15.26 -18.15
N GLN A 261 -8.66 -14.02 -18.31
CA GLN A 261 -10.03 -13.73 -18.65
C GLN A 261 -10.17 -13.70 -20.18
N TYR A 262 -11.35 -14.06 -20.69
CA TYR A 262 -11.57 -14.08 -22.13
C TYR A 262 -13.05 -13.86 -22.47
N PRO A 263 -13.37 -13.21 -23.60
CA PRO A 263 -14.73 -13.23 -24.11
C PRO A 263 -15.12 -14.67 -24.53
N PRO A 264 -16.36 -15.13 -24.29
CA PRO A 264 -16.78 -16.50 -24.64
C PRO A 264 -16.54 -16.88 -26.11
N GLN A 265 -16.59 -15.89 -27.01
CA GLN A 265 -16.32 -16.10 -28.43
C GLN A 265 -14.86 -16.50 -28.69
N LEU A 266 -13.89 -16.02 -27.90
CA LEU A 266 -12.49 -16.38 -28.05
C LEU A 266 -12.25 -17.88 -27.82
N ASP A 267 -12.86 -18.43 -26.77
CA ASP A 267 -12.76 -19.86 -26.44
C ASP A 267 -13.40 -20.73 -27.52
N LYS A 268 -14.57 -20.35 -28.04
CA LYS A 268 -15.19 -21.05 -29.18
C LYS A 268 -14.31 -21.07 -30.43
N LEU A 269 -13.51 -20.02 -30.65
CA LEU A 269 -12.72 -19.85 -31.87
C LEU A 269 -11.32 -20.48 -31.79
N TYR A 270 -10.71 -20.52 -30.61
CA TYR A 270 -9.30 -20.89 -30.43
C TYR A 270 -9.06 -21.96 -29.36
N GLY A 271 -10.05 -22.30 -28.54
CA GLY A 271 -9.89 -23.21 -27.40
C GLY A 271 -8.88 -22.68 -26.38
N ILE A 272 -9.37 -22.04 -25.32
CA ILE A 272 -8.52 -21.54 -24.24
C ILE A 272 -8.14 -22.71 -23.35
N ASP A 273 -6.99 -23.35 -23.61
CA ASP A 273 -6.40 -24.41 -22.78
C ASP A 273 -4.88 -24.39 -22.98
N ILE A 274 -4.11 -24.80 -21.96
CA ILE A 274 -2.64 -24.78 -22.04
C ILE A 274 -2.08 -25.75 -23.10
N ASP A 275 -2.85 -26.78 -23.45
CA ASP A 275 -2.50 -27.73 -24.52
C ASP A 275 -3.10 -27.36 -25.88
N SER A 276 -3.86 -26.26 -25.97
CA SER A 276 -4.35 -25.77 -27.26
C SER A 276 -3.16 -25.33 -28.13
N PRO A 277 -3.10 -25.71 -29.41
CA PRO A 277 -2.06 -25.23 -30.31
C PRO A 277 -2.12 -23.71 -30.54
N ASP A 278 -3.25 -23.07 -30.24
CA ASP A 278 -3.47 -21.64 -30.47
C ASP A 278 -3.20 -20.76 -29.23
N ILE A 279 -3.05 -21.33 -28.02
CA ILE A 279 -2.96 -20.53 -26.79
C ILE A 279 -1.79 -19.55 -26.79
N GLY A 280 -0.62 -19.96 -27.31
CA GLY A 280 0.53 -19.08 -27.45
C GLY A 280 0.26 -17.89 -28.40
N ARG A 281 -0.50 -18.12 -29.48
CA ARG A 281 -0.93 -17.07 -30.41
C ARG A 281 -1.90 -16.11 -29.74
N VAL A 282 -2.85 -16.64 -28.96
CA VAL A 282 -3.82 -15.83 -28.20
C VAL A 282 -3.11 -14.93 -27.18
N ILE A 283 -2.22 -15.48 -26.35
CA ILE A 283 -1.45 -14.72 -25.36
C ILE A 283 -0.57 -13.66 -26.02
N THR A 284 0.11 -14.01 -27.13
CA THR A 284 0.92 -13.05 -27.88
C THR A 284 0.08 -11.91 -28.46
N ALA A 285 -1.06 -12.21 -29.11
CA ALA A 285 -1.96 -11.21 -29.67
C ALA A 285 -2.53 -10.28 -28.59
N ARG A 286 -2.93 -10.85 -27.46
CA ARG A 286 -3.46 -10.15 -26.28
C ARG A 286 -2.50 -9.06 -25.79
N TYR A 287 -1.25 -9.43 -25.50
CA TYR A 287 -0.28 -8.49 -24.95
C TYR A 287 0.30 -7.54 -25.99
N LYS A 288 0.51 -8.00 -27.23
CA LYS A 288 0.93 -7.13 -28.32
C LYS A 288 -0.04 -5.97 -28.53
N GLU A 289 -1.35 -6.25 -28.56
CA GLU A 289 -2.35 -5.19 -28.72
C GLU A 289 -2.40 -4.26 -27.49
N LEU A 290 -2.36 -4.82 -26.27
CA LEU A 290 -2.36 -4.03 -25.05
C LEU A 290 -1.22 -3.00 -25.04
N PHE A 291 0.02 -3.46 -25.28
CA PHE A 291 1.20 -2.61 -25.24
C PHE A 291 1.30 -1.60 -26.40
N GLU A 292 0.61 -1.86 -27.51
CA GLU A 292 0.48 -0.89 -28.59
C GLU A 292 -0.50 0.25 -28.22
N ARG A 293 -1.57 -0.09 -27.48
CA ARG A 293 -2.63 0.86 -27.12
C ARG A 293 -2.32 1.66 -25.86
N VAL A 294 -1.54 1.09 -24.95
CA VAL A 294 -1.19 1.67 -23.65
C VAL A 294 0.30 1.51 -23.42
N PRO A 295 1.04 2.58 -23.09
CA PRO A 295 2.50 2.53 -22.93
C PRO A 295 2.90 1.96 -21.56
N LEU A 296 2.42 0.77 -21.21
CA LEU A 296 2.87 0.05 -20.01
C LEU A 296 4.31 -0.43 -20.19
N ASP A 297 5.05 -0.58 -19.10
CA ASP A 297 6.40 -1.15 -19.07
C ASP A 297 6.40 -2.65 -18.80
N GLY A 298 5.31 -3.16 -18.23
CA GLY A 298 5.14 -4.58 -18.03
C GLY A 298 3.82 -5.01 -17.41
N MET A 299 3.77 -6.28 -17.04
CA MET A 299 2.63 -6.92 -16.39
C MET A 299 3.05 -7.52 -15.05
N ILE A 300 2.11 -7.60 -14.10
CA ILE A 300 2.19 -8.50 -12.94
C ILE A 300 1.03 -9.48 -13.05
N VAL A 301 1.27 -10.78 -12.97
CA VAL A 301 0.21 -11.80 -13.14
C VAL A 301 0.05 -12.61 -11.86
N THR A 302 -1.19 -12.69 -11.38
CA THR A 302 -1.61 -13.62 -10.31
C THR A 302 -2.47 -14.71 -10.90
N ALA A 303 -1.87 -15.86 -11.20
CA ALA A 303 -2.52 -16.89 -11.99
C ALA A 303 -3.40 -17.86 -11.19
N THR A 304 -3.84 -17.48 -9.98
CA THR A 304 -4.62 -18.34 -9.08
C THR A 304 -5.89 -17.69 -8.58
N GLU A 305 -6.19 -16.49 -9.06
CA GLU A 305 -7.36 -15.73 -8.65
C GLU A 305 -8.21 -15.50 -9.90
N THR A 306 -9.47 -15.91 -9.85
CA THR A 306 -10.46 -15.69 -10.91
C THR A 306 -11.33 -14.51 -10.53
N ASN A 307 -11.74 -13.66 -11.48
CA ASN A 307 -12.64 -12.55 -11.18
C ASN A 307 -13.79 -12.40 -12.19
N LEU A 308 -15.04 -12.30 -11.70
CA LEU A 308 -16.29 -12.17 -12.45
C LEU A 308 -16.76 -10.73 -12.68
N ARG A 309 -16.04 -9.70 -12.19
CA ARG A 309 -16.47 -8.29 -12.25
C ARG A 309 -16.77 -7.80 -13.66
N LEU A 310 -16.00 -8.28 -14.62
CA LEU A 310 -16.18 -7.96 -16.03
C LEU A 310 -17.14 -8.86 -16.77
N ASN A 311 -17.67 -9.87 -16.06
CA ASN A 311 -18.48 -10.92 -16.65
C ASN A 311 -17.76 -11.67 -17.79
N TYR A 312 -16.43 -11.67 -17.77
CA TYR A 312 -15.61 -12.55 -18.59
C TYR A 312 -15.39 -13.86 -17.83
N PRO A 313 -15.61 -15.02 -18.45
CA PRO A 313 -15.09 -16.27 -17.91
C PRO A 313 -13.57 -16.18 -17.74
N SER A 314 -13.06 -16.96 -16.79
CA SER A 314 -11.62 -17.12 -16.55
C SER A 314 -11.26 -18.60 -16.49
N LYS A 315 -9.98 -18.92 -16.64
CA LYS A 315 -9.50 -20.30 -16.60
C LYS A 315 -8.11 -20.40 -15.99
N THR A 316 -7.96 -21.28 -15.00
CA THR A 316 -6.68 -21.63 -14.41
C THR A 316 -5.91 -22.54 -15.36
N LEU A 317 -5.22 -21.95 -16.36
CA LEU A 317 -4.58 -22.71 -17.45
C LEU A 317 -3.62 -23.81 -16.97
N TRP A 318 -2.91 -23.54 -15.87
CA TRP A 318 -1.86 -24.40 -15.37
C TRP A 318 -2.36 -25.56 -14.50
N GLU A 319 -3.53 -25.44 -13.87
CA GLU A 319 -3.95 -26.28 -12.74
C GLU A 319 -3.90 -27.77 -13.05
N LYS A 320 -4.39 -28.18 -14.22
CA LYS A 320 -4.44 -29.60 -14.64
C LYS A 320 -3.06 -30.27 -14.72
N LYS A 321 -1.99 -29.49 -14.88
CA LYS A 321 -0.61 -29.97 -15.01
C LYS A 321 0.28 -29.61 -13.81
N GLY A 322 -0.28 -29.02 -12.75
CA GLY A 322 0.49 -28.62 -11.57
C GLY A 322 1.66 -27.69 -11.90
N TYR A 323 2.84 -27.98 -11.33
CA TYR A 323 4.03 -27.14 -11.47
C TYR A 323 4.57 -27.04 -12.90
N GLU A 324 4.52 -28.12 -13.69
CA GLU A 324 4.86 -28.09 -15.13
C GLU A 324 3.96 -27.09 -15.86
N GLY A 325 2.65 -27.16 -15.60
CA GLY A 325 1.68 -26.23 -16.18
C GLY A 325 1.98 -24.78 -15.84
N ALA A 326 2.35 -24.53 -14.59
CA ALA A 326 2.63 -23.18 -14.11
C ALA A 326 3.86 -22.61 -14.81
N GLY A 327 4.96 -23.37 -14.88
CA GLY A 327 6.17 -22.93 -15.57
C GLY A 327 5.96 -22.75 -17.08
N ARG A 328 5.23 -23.65 -17.76
CA ARG A 328 4.86 -23.49 -19.18
C ARG A 328 4.07 -22.21 -19.43
N MET A 329 3.10 -21.90 -18.56
CA MET A 329 2.31 -20.68 -18.65
C MET A 329 3.17 -19.43 -18.41
N ILE A 330 4.05 -19.44 -17.40
CA ILE A 330 5.00 -18.34 -17.13
C ILE A 330 5.85 -18.07 -18.37
N SER A 331 6.47 -19.11 -18.94
CA SER A 331 7.27 -19.02 -20.18
C SER A 331 6.48 -18.43 -21.34
N MET A 332 5.22 -18.84 -21.54
CA MET A 332 4.40 -18.36 -22.65
C MET A 332 4.12 -16.86 -22.56
N TYR A 333 3.78 -16.38 -21.37
CA TYR A 333 3.49 -14.97 -21.13
C TYR A 333 4.76 -14.12 -21.14
N HIS A 334 5.86 -14.63 -20.59
CA HIS A 334 7.17 -14.00 -20.69
C HIS A 334 7.55 -13.78 -22.15
N ASN A 335 7.52 -14.82 -22.98
CA ASN A 335 7.82 -14.71 -24.41
C ASN A 335 6.95 -13.65 -25.10
N ALA A 336 5.65 -13.60 -24.79
CA ALA A 336 4.73 -12.61 -25.34
C ALA A 336 5.07 -11.17 -24.94
N CYS A 337 5.46 -10.93 -23.67
CA CYS A 337 5.84 -9.60 -23.19
C CYS A 337 7.21 -9.18 -23.71
N THR A 338 8.20 -10.08 -23.69
CA THR A 338 9.56 -9.84 -24.18
C THR A 338 9.57 -9.55 -25.68
N ALA A 339 8.74 -10.23 -26.47
CA ALA A 339 8.57 -9.93 -27.89
C ALA A 339 8.04 -8.50 -28.15
N ALA A 340 7.38 -7.88 -27.16
CA ALA A 340 6.95 -6.48 -27.18
C ALA A 340 7.95 -5.52 -26.50
N GLY A 341 9.10 -6.03 -26.03
CA GLY A 341 10.10 -5.26 -25.28
C GLY A 341 9.66 -4.90 -23.87
N LYS A 342 8.78 -5.69 -23.25
CA LYS A 342 8.14 -5.42 -21.95
C LYS A 342 8.48 -6.50 -20.92
N LYS A 343 8.42 -6.12 -19.64
CA LYS A 343 8.70 -7.02 -18.51
C LYS A 343 7.43 -7.75 -18.05
N ILE A 344 7.61 -8.88 -17.40
CA ILE A 344 6.52 -9.56 -16.70
C ILE A 344 6.99 -10.09 -15.35
N ILE A 345 6.11 -10.01 -14.36
CA ILE A 345 6.32 -10.49 -13.00
C ILE A 345 5.22 -11.50 -12.67
N PHE A 346 5.58 -12.74 -12.34
CA PHE A 346 4.66 -13.81 -12.02
C PHE A 346 4.56 -14.06 -10.53
N ARG A 347 3.41 -13.77 -9.94
CA ARG A 347 3.16 -14.07 -8.53
C ARG A 347 2.91 -15.57 -8.36
N LEU A 348 3.72 -16.20 -7.52
CA LEU A 348 3.61 -17.64 -7.19
C LEU A 348 2.58 -17.91 -6.07
N TRP A 349 1.82 -16.88 -5.67
CA TRP A 349 0.76 -16.98 -4.68
C TRP A 349 -0.19 -18.14 -5.00
N ARG A 350 -0.42 -19.04 -4.02
CA ARG A 350 -1.21 -20.28 -4.15
C ARG A 350 -0.74 -21.31 -5.19
N ILE A 351 0.30 -21.03 -5.96
CA ILE A 351 0.95 -22.02 -6.83
C ILE A 351 2.00 -22.76 -6.00
N ALA A 352 2.97 -22.04 -5.45
CA ALA A 352 4.04 -22.60 -4.62
C ALA A 352 4.32 -21.69 -3.41
N ALA A 353 4.48 -22.31 -2.24
CA ALA A 353 4.77 -21.60 -0.98
C ALA A 353 6.14 -21.97 -0.38
N ASP A 354 6.81 -23.00 -0.91
CA ASP A 354 8.08 -23.52 -0.42
C ASP A 354 9.13 -23.66 -1.52
N VAL A 355 10.37 -23.94 -1.11
CA VAL A 355 11.56 -24.04 -1.97
C VAL A 355 11.40 -25.11 -3.05
N ASN A 356 10.81 -26.26 -2.72
CA ASN A 356 10.70 -27.38 -3.66
C ASN A 356 9.73 -27.05 -4.78
N GLY A 357 8.53 -26.56 -4.44
CA GLY A 357 7.54 -26.16 -5.43
C GLY A 357 8.03 -25.03 -6.33
N VAL A 358 8.77 -24.06 -5.77
CA VAL A 358 9.37 -22.98 -6.57
C VAL A 358 10.44 -23.51 -7.52
N ASN A 359 11.36 -24.37 -7.07
CA ASN A 359 12.37 -25.00 -7.93
C ASN A 359 11.76 -25.84 -9.06
N GLU A 360 10.69 -26.58 -8.77
CA GLU A 360 10.01 -27.37 -9.78
C GLU A 360 9.40 -26.49 -10.87
N ILE A 361 8.74 -25.38 -10.50
CA ILE A 361 8.21 -24.41 -11.47
C ILE A 361 9.35 -23.81 -12.30
N ILE A 362 10.43 -23.36 -11.65
CA ILE A 362 11.56 -22.68 -12.30
C ILE A 362 12.24 -23.59 -13.34
N SER A 363 12.24 -24.90 -13.12
CA SER A 363 12.80 -25.86 -14.10
C SER A 363 12.11 -25.84 -15.48
N TYR A 364 10.96 -25.18 -15.60
CA TYR A 364 10.20 -25.01 -16.84
C TYR A 364 10.12 -23.56 -17.35
N ILE A 365 10.83 -22.61 -16.72
CA ILE A 365 10.83 -21.19 -17.12
C ILE A 365 12.14 -20.75 -17.76
N GLN A 366 12.13 -19.60 -18.44
CA GLN A 366 13.35 -18.96 -18.94
C GLN A 366 14.06 -18.18 -17.83
N ASP A 367 15.39 -18.13 -17.90
CA ASP A 367 16.27 -17.57 -16.86
C ASP A 367 15.98 -16.10 -16.52
N ASP A 368 15.36 -15.32 -17.42
CA ASP A 368 15.05 -13.91 -17.21
C ASP A 368 13.58 -13.61 -16.83
N ALA A 369 12.74 -14.64 -16.68
CA ALA A 369 11.37 -14.47 -16.20
C ALA A 369 11.34 -14.05 -14.72
N ILE A 370 10.66 -12.96 -14.39
CA ILE A 370 10.62 -12.50 -12.99
C ILE A 370 9.51 -13.22 -12.24
N VAL A 371 9.85 -13.91 -11.16
CA VAL A 371 8.88 -14.50 -10.23
C VAL A 371 8.71 -13.63 -9.00
N ALA A 372 7.58 -13.75 -8.31
CA ALA A 372 7.33 -12.97 -7.12
C ALA A 372 6.67 -13.78 -6.01
N ILE A 373 7.13 -13.55 -4.79
CA ILE A 373 6.68 -14.25 -3.59
C ILE A 373 6.42 -13.27 -2.45
N LYS A 374 5.52 -13.63 -1.55
CA LYS A 374 5.27 -12.87 -0.33
C LYS A 374 6.47 -12.99 0.62
N ASN A 375 6.71 -11.95 1.41
CA ASN A 375 7.78 -11.96 2.41
C ASN A 375 7.56 -13.05 3.49
N THR A 376 6.31 -13.48 3.71
CA THR A 376 5.97 -14.60 4.60
C THR A 376 5.64 -15.86 3.81
N GLY A 377 5.77 -17.04 4.43
CA GLY A 377 5.36 -18.32 3.83
C GLY A 377 3.84 -18.52 3.66
N SER A 378 3.05 -17.45 3.81
CA SER A 378 1.58 -17.46 3.78
C SER A 378 1.07 -16.07 3.36
N ASP A 379 -0.16 -15.72 3.74
CA ASP A 379 -0.80 -14.46 3.40
C ASP A 379 -0.41 -13.33 4.38
N TYR A 380 0.84 -12.86 4.39
CA TYR A 380 1.31 -11.67 5.15
C TYR A 380 1.07 -11.60 6.67
N TYR A 381 0.54 -12.67 7.27
CA TYR A 381 0.23 -12.74 8.70
C TYR A 381 1.44 -12.37 9.56
N LEU A 382 1.19 -11.65 10.64
CA LEU A 382 2.24 -11.13 11.50
C LEU A 382 3.06 -12.26 12.15
N ASN A 383 2.41 -13.33 12.57
CA ASN A 383 3.04 -14.45 13.25
C ASN A 383 3.65 -15.51 12.30
N TRP A 384 3.50 -15.34 10.98
CA TRP A 384 4.14 -16.25 10.04
C TRP A 384 5.59 -15.86 9.82
N PRO A 385 6.50 -16.84 9.77
CA PRO A 385 7.92 -16.58 9.53
C PRO A 385 8.14 -16.09 8.10
N THR A 386 9.29 -15.47 7.90
CA THR A 386 9.83 -15.18 6.57
C THR A 386 9.86 -16.45 5.74
N THR A 387 9.44 -16.38 4.48
CA THR A 387 9.46 -17.57 3.61
C THR A 387 10.90 -18.05 3.39
N LYS A 388 11.11 -19.37 3.49
CA LYS A 388 12.42 -20.00 3.25
C LYS A 388 12.88 -19.88 1.80
N VAL A 389 11.97 -19.57 0.88
CA VAL A 389 12.30 -19.31 -0.54
C VAL A 389 13.30 -18.16 -0.67
N ILE A 390 13.15 -17.09 0.10
CA ILE A 390 14.06 -15.94 0.04
C ILE A 390 15.46 -16.34 0.48
N SER A 391 15.60 -17.11 1.55
CA SER A 391 16.90 -17.51 2.11
C SER A 391 17.49 -18.78 1.47
N SER A 392 16.90 -19.28 0.39
CA SER A 392 17.34 -20.53 -0.27
C SER A 392 18.38 -20.31 -1.36
N GLY A 393 18.63 -19.06 -1.74
CA GLY A 393 19.51 -18.71 -2.86
C GLY A 393 18.83 -18.70 -4.23
N ILE A 394 17.57 -19.14 -4.35
CA ILE A 394 16.83 -19.16 -5.64
C ILE A 394 16.88 -17.82 -6.37
N ALA A 395 16.82 -16.70 -5.65
CA ALA A 395 16.83 -15.37 -6.27
C ALA A 395 18.18 -14.99 -6.94
N GLN A 396 19.25 -15.75 -6.70
CA GLN A 396 20.52 -15.62 -7.42
C GLN A 396 20.51 -16.28 -8.79
N GLU A 397 19.63 -17.26 -9.00
CA GLU A 397 19.49 -18.03 -10.24
C GLU A 397 18.30 -17.56 -11.07
N GLN A 398 17.20 -17.17 -10.41
CA GLN A 398 15.99 -16.67 -11.05
C GLN A 398 15.64 -15.27 -10.53
N PRO A 399 15.48 -14.26 -11.40
CA PRO A 399 15.00 -12.93 -11.03
C PRO A 399 13.75 -12.97 -10.14
N MET A 400 13.84 -12.38 -8.96
CA MET A 400 12.78 -12.44 -7.94
C MET A 400 12.41 -11.07 -7.36
N VAL A 401 11.11 -10.85 -7.18
CA VAL A 401 10.54 -9.75 -6.42
C VAL A 401 9.88 -10.26 -5.13
N VAL A 402 10.11 -9.58 -4.01
CA VAL A 402 9.45 -9.91 -2.72
C VAL A 402 8.38 -8.88 -2.38
N LEU A 403 7.18 -9.36 -2.05
CA LEU A 403 6.02 -8.55 -1.72
C LEU A 403 5.88 -8.34 -0.21
N PHE A 404 5.59 -7.10 0.18
CA PHE A 404 5.37 -6.67 1.56
C PHE A 404 4.05 -5.91 1.64
N ASP A 405 3.11 -6.39 2.46
CA ASP A 405 1.84 -5.71 2.71
C ASP A 405 2.04 -4.47 3.59
N VAL A 406 2.08 -3.29 2.98
CA VAL A 406 2.19 -1.99 3.67
C VAL A 406 0.83 -1.46 4.11
N PHE A 407 -0.25 -1.97 3.50
CA PHE A 407 -1.62 -1.66 3.88
C PHE A 407 -2.07 -2.40 5.14
N ARG A 408 -1.44 -3.54 5.44
CA ARG A 408 -1.76 -4.41 6.58
C ARG A 408 -3.23 -4.84 6.51
N GLN A 409 -3.56 -5.56 5.45
CA GLN A 409 -4.93 -6.03 5.17
C GLN A 409 -5.49 -6.91 6.30
N PHE A 410 -4.61 -7.59 7.04
CA PHE A 410 -4.99 -8.43 8.17
C PHE A 410 -4.97 -7.70 9.51
N ASP A 411 -4.25 -6.57 9.59
CA ASP A 411 -3.94 -5.89 10.85
C ASP A 411 -4.21 -4.38 10.69
N GLY A 412 -5.45 -3.97 10.83
CA GLY A 412 -5.81 -2.55 10.92
C GLY A 412 -6.22 -1.84 9.63
N TRP A 413 -6.05 -2.44 8.44
CA TRP A 413 -6.49 -1.84 7.16
C TRP A 413 -5.92 -0.42 6.91
N SER A 414 -4.67 -0.21 7.34
CA SER A 414 -3.99 1.08 7.33
C SER A 414 -4.66 2.18 8.19
N ARG A 415 -5.75 1.86 8.92
CA ARG A 415 -6.44 2.76 9.86
C ARG A 415 -5.86 2.70 11.28
N LEU A 416 -5.11 1.64 11.59
CA LEU A 416 -4.35 1.49 12.83
C LEU A 416 -2.85 1.47 12.55
N PHE A 417 -2.06 1.89 13.52
CA PHE A 417 -0.61 1.69 13.47
C PHE A 417 -0.27 0.25 13.80
N ILE A 418 0.38 -0.40 12.85
CA ILE A 418 1.13 -1.63 13.03
C ILE A 418 2.42 -1.47 12.22
N TYR A 419 3.47 -1.07 12.92
CA TYR A 419 4.75 -0.73 12.33
C TYR A 419 5.67 -1.95 12.29
N MET A 420 6.00 -2.40 11.09
CA MET A 420 6.64 -3.70 10.85
C MET A 420 8.16 -3.65 11.04
N LYS A 421 8.63 -3.43 12.28
CA LYS A 421 10.07 -3.31 12.59
C LYS A 421 10.88 -4.52 12.13
N ARG A 422 10.28 -5.73 12.09
CA ARG A 422 10.95 -6.94 11.58
C ARG A 422 11.39 -6.84 10.12
N TRP A 423 10.82 -5.94 9.32
CA TRP A 423 11.19 -5.79 7.92
C TRP A 423 12.65 -5.34 7.71
N GLY A 424 13.28 -4.69 8.69
CA GLY A 424 14.71 -4.38 8.60
C GLY A 424 15.55 -5.64 8.38
N GLU A 425 15.28 -6.71 9.13
CA GLU A 425 15.96 -8.00 8.95
C GLU A 425 15.56 -8.68 7.63
N VAL A 426 14.27 -8.73 7.34
CA VAL A 426 13.76 -9.42 6.13
C VAL A 426 14.31 -8.81 4.84
N VAL A 427 14.39 -7.47 4.76
CA VAL A 427 14.90 -6.78 3.58
C VAL A 427 16.42 -6.98 3.43
N ARG A 428 17.20 -7.05 4.53
CA ARG A 428 18.61 -7.47 4.46
C ARG A 428 18.77 -8.88 3.90
N ILE A 429 17.96 -9.83 4.40
CA ILE A 429 17.95 -11.21 3.88
C ILE A 429 17.62 -11.21 2.38
N CYS A 430 16.67 -10.39 1.92
CA CYS A 430 16.35 -10.27 0.50
C CYS A 430 17.58 -9.81 -0.32
N ARG A 431 18.23 -8.72 0.10
CA ARG A 431 19.44 -8.21 -0.58
C ARG A 431 20.53 -9.27 -0.63
N ASP A 432 20.84 -9.87 0.52
CA ASP A 432 21.97 -10.82 0.66
C ASP A 432 21.75 -12.11 -0.14
N ASN A 433 20.50 -12.41 -0.51
CA ASN A 433 20.14 -13.58 -1.34
C ASN A 433 19.82 -13.23 -2.79
N GLY A 434 20.14 -12.02 -3.27
CA GLY A 434 20.04 -11.66 -4.68
C GLY A 434 18.63 -11.26 -5.17
N VAL A 435 17.68 -11.02 -4.26
CA VAL A 435 16.36 -10.47 -4.64
C VAL A 435 16.57 -9.15 -5.38
N MET A 436 16.04 -9.04 -6.60
CA MET A 436 16.26 -7.86 -7.44
C MET A 436 15.25 -6.73 -7.19
N GLY A 437 14.14 -7.04 -6.54
CA GLY A 437 13.10 -6.03 -6.33
C GLY A 437 12.21 -6.28 -5.13
N ILE A 438 11.60 -5.20 -4.67
CA ILE A 438 10.59 -5.25 -3.63
C ILE A 438 9.30 -4.61 -4.13
N ASN A 439 8.18 -5.11 -3.64
CA ASN A 439 6.87 -4.56 -3.91
C ASN A 439 6.15 -4.19 -2.61
N ALA A 440 5.94 -2.89 -2.41
CA ALA A 440 5.04 -2.33 -1.41
C ALA A 440 3.59 -2.55 -1.84
N TRP A 441 2.99 -3.62 -1.31
CA TRP A 441 1.61 -3.98 -1.57
C TRP A 441 0.69 -3.04 -0.80
N GLY A 442 0.17 -2.05 -1.52
CA GLY A 442 -0.57 -0.92 -1.00
C GLY A 442 -2.05 -1.20 -0.80
N ALA A 443 -2.85 -0.15 -0.92
CA ALA A 443 -4.21 -0.16 -0.42
C ALA A 443 -5.09 -1.17 -1.16
N TRP A 444 -5.62 -2.12 -0.39
CA TRP A 444 -6.42 -3.23 -0.90
C TRP A 444 -7.92 -2.97 -0.69
N SER A 445 -8.74 -3.44 -1.62
CA SER A 445 -10.21 -3.43 -1.49
C SER A 445 -10.74 -4.86 -1.40
N MET A 446 -11.59 -5.12 -0.39
CA MET A 446 -12.10 -6.46 -0.05
C MET A 446 -12.76 -7.21 -1.19
N ALA A 447 -13.31 -6.45 -2.12
CA ALA A 447 -14.05 -6.97 -3.23
C ALA A 447 -13.17 -7.30 -4.45
N CYS A 448 -11.89 -6.89 -4.44
CA CYS A 448 -11.03 -6.95 -5.63
C CYS A 448 -10.59 -8.36 -5.98
N ASN A 449 -10.61 -9.29 -5.03
CA ASN A 449 -10.04 -10.63 -5.26
C ASN A 449 -11.06 -11.78 -5.25
N TRP A 450 -12.30 -11.58 -4.78
CA TRP A 450 -13.17 -12.72 -4.48
C TRP A 450 -14.55 -12.69 -5.12
N PRO A 451 -14.65 -13.32 -6.29
CA PRO A 451 -15.77 -14.17 -6.66
C PRO A 451 -15.24 -15.57 -6.99
N ASP A 452 -14.64 -16.27 -6.01
CA ASP A 452 -14.33 -17.69 -6.21
C ASP A 452 -15.65 -18.41 -6.49
N HIS A 453 -15.69 -19.20 -7.58
CA HIS A 453 -16.79 -20.06 -8.04
C HIS A 453 -17.24 -21.14 -7.05
N LYS A 454 -16.96 -21.00 -5.75
CA LYS A 454 -17.54 -21.89 -4.75
C LYS A 454 -19.06 -21.70 -4.75
N PRO A 455 -19.84 -22.78 -4.97
CA PRO A 455 -21.28 -22.76 -4.77
C PRO A 455 -21.58 -22.15 -3.40
N GLY A 456 -22.32 -21.04 -3.37
CA GLY A 456 -22.70 -20.35 -2.14
C GLY A 456 -21.93 -19.08 -1.79
N TYR A 457 -21.17 -18.44 -2.70
CA TYR A 457 -20.64 -17.07 -2.51
C TYR A 457 -21.44 -15.97 -3.21
N PHE A 458 -22.00 -16.26 -4.37
CA PHE A 458 -23.08 -15.50 -5.02
C PHE A 458 -23.96 -16.51 -5.77
N GLU A 459 -25.27 -16.25 -5.85
CA GLU A 459 -26.14 -17.07 -6.69
C GLU A 459 -25.80 -16.79 -8.16
N PRO A 460 -25.84 -17.78 -9.08
CA PRO A 460 -25.45 -17.64 -10.49
C PRO A 460 -26.20 -16.56 -11.29
N ASP A 461 -27.27 -16.02 -10.72
CA ASP A 461 -28.23 -15.08 -11.29
C ASP A 461 -28.16 -13.67 -10.68
N GLN A 462 -27.22 -13.38 -9.77
CA GLN A 462 -26.99 -12.02 -9.29
C GLN A 462 -26.16 -11.22 -10.31
N ASP A 463 -26.67 -10.04 -10.68
CA ASP A 463 -25.94 -9.07 -11.49
C ASP A 463 -24.55 -8.80 -10.88
N PRO A 464 -23.45 -8.86 -11.66
CA PRO A 464 -22.13 -8.53 -11.14
C PRO A 464 -22.13 -7.09 -10.67
N VAL A 465 -21.81 -6.97 -9.40
CA VAL A 465 -21.80 -5.75 -8.62
C VAL A 465 -20.75 -4.78 -9.16
N SER A 466 -21.09 -3.50 -9.25
CA SER A 466 -20.10 -2.42 -9.38
C SER A 466 -19.37 -2.26 -8.06
N TRP A 467 -18.04 -2.37 -8.06
CA TRP A 467 -17.23 -2.25 -6.85
C TRP A 467 -16.60 -0.86 -6.69
N ARG A 468 -16.81 0.00 -7.69
CA ARG A 468 -16.38 1.39 -7.72
C ARG A 468 -16.76 2.16 -6.45
N GLY A 469 -15.78 2.73 -5.76
CA GLY A 469 -16.00 3.74 -4.71
C GLY A 469 -16.76 3.25 -3.47
N HIS A 470 -17.11 1.96 -3.40
CA HIS A 470 -18.02 1.43 -2.39
C HIS A 470 -17.34 0.97 -1.09
N TRP A 471 -16.01 0.80 -1.07
CA TRP A 471 -15.37 0.02 -0.01
C TRP A 471 -14.41 0.76 0.90
N ASN A 472 -13.98 1.98 0.57
CA ASN A 472 -13.23 2.78 1.52
C ASN A 472 -13.14 4.25 1.09
N ARG A 473 -13.64 5.19 1.91
CA ARG A 473 -13.24 6.61 1.79
C ARG A 473 -11.79 6.83 2.19
N PHE A 474 -11.22 5.87 2.91
CA PHE A 474 -9.85 5.86 3.36
C PHE A 474 -8.92 5.45 2.22
N ARG A 475 -8.05 6.37 1.79
CA ARG A 475 -7.07 6.17 0.72
C ARG A 475 -5.71 6.51 1.26
N MET A 476 -4.75 5.60 1.12
CA MET A 476 -3.36 5.90 1.48
C MET A 476 -2.84 7.05 0.62
N PHE A 477 -2.22 8.04 1.25
CA PHE A 477 -1.65 9.26 0.66
C PHE A 477 -2.62 10.30 0.07
N THR A 478 -3.71 9.90 -0.59
CA THR A 478 -4.51 10.88 -1.37
C THR A 478 -5.54 11.67 -0.56
N ARG A 479 -5.88 11.21 0.65
CA ARG A 479 -6.92 11.82 1.50
C ARG A 479 -6.46 12.08 2.94
N GLY A 480 -5.22 12.55 3.08
CA GLY A 480 -4.62 12.94 4.35
C GLY A 480 -3.76 11.85 4.98
N PHE A 481 -3.46 12.02 6.27
CA PHE A 481 -2.63 11.10 7.03
C PHE A 481 -3.32 9.75 7.25
N THR A 482 -2.60 8.66 6.99
CA THR A 482 -3.06 7.30 7.25
C THR A 482 -1.92 6.48 7.88
N PRO A 483 -2.15 5.75 8.99
CA PRO A 483 -1.11 4.93 9.62
C PRO A 483 -0.27 4.04 8.70
N GLY A 484 -0.83 3.43 7.65
CA GLY A 484 -0.04 2.60 6.72
C GLY A 484 1.00 3.38 5.89
N GLN A 485 0.96 4.72 5.87
CA GLN A 485 2.04 5.53 5.29
C GLN A 485 3.38 5.26 5.99
N SER A 486 3.34 4.91 7.28
CA SER A 486 4.55 4.57 8.06
C SER A 486 5.25 3.32 7.53
N ASN A 487 4.50 2.28 7.14
CA ASN A 487 5.07 1.06 6.55
C ASN A 487 5.55 1.30 5.11
N ALA A 488 4.82 2.09 4.32
CA ALA A 488 5.26 2.46 2.98
C ALA A 488 6.55 3.30 3.01
N TYR A 489 6.71 4.17 4.01
CA TYR A 489 7.92 4.92 4.27
C TYR A 489 9.08 4.02 4.73
N LEU A 490 8.84 3.15 5.72
CA LEU A 490 9.82 2.17 6.21
C LEU A 490 10.38 1.33 5.07
N LEU A 491 9.50 0.74 4.27
CA LEU A 491 9.91 -0.14 3.19
C LEU A 491 10.67 0.61 2.10
N ALA A 492 10.27 1.85 1.79
CA ALA A 492 10.98 2.67 0.80
C ALA A 492 12.42 2.99 1.23
N ARG A 493 12.61 3.34 2.52
CA ARG A 493 13.93 3.58 3.12
C ARG A 493 14.80 2.34 3.08
N LEU A 494 14.26 1.19 3.48
CA LEU A 494 14.96 -0.10 3.42
C LEU A 494 15.25 -0.56 1.97
N ALA A 495 14.40 -0.18 1.00
CA ALA A 495 14.63 -0.45 -0.42
C ALA A 495 15.89 0.25 -0.94
N TRP A 496 16.15 1.43 -0.40
CA TRP A 496 17.35 2.20 -0.70
C TRP A 496 18.54 1.67 0.10
N ASN A 497 18.35 1.48 1.40
CA ASN A 497 19.39 1.06 2.33
C ASN A 497 18.90 0.00 3.34
N PRO A 498 19.11 -1.30 3.08
CA PRO A 498 18.73 -2.36 4.02
C PRO A 498 19.48 -2.32 5.35
N ASP A 499 20.64 -1.65 5.40
CA ASP A 499 21.45 -1.50 6.62
C ASP A 499 21.08 -0.26 7.43
N GLU A 500 20.12 0.55 6.95
CA GLU A 500 19.64 1.68 7.72
C GLU A 500 18.89 1.21 8.97
N ASP A 501 19.17 1.86 10.09
CA ASP A 501 18.56 1.50 11.37
C ASP A 501 17.05 1.79 11.33
N VAL A 502 16.26 0.76 11.63
CA VAL A 502 14.79 0.84 11.68
C VAL A 502 14.36 1.87 12.73
N VAL A 503 15.09 2.00 13.85
CA VAL A 503 14.78 3.02 14.86
C VAL A 503 14.93 4.42 14.24
N GLN A 504 16.05 4.70 13.58
CA GLN A 504 16.27 5.98 12.91
C GLN A 504 15.23 6.26 11.83
N ILE A 505 14.86 5.27 11.01
CA ILE A 505 13.80 5.43 9.99
C ILE A 505 12.47 5.80 10.67
N THR A 506 12.18 5.19 11.82
CA THR A 506 10.95 5.47 12.55
C THR A 506 10.96 6.86 13.17
N GLU A 507 12.11 7.29 13.72
CA GLU A 507 12.31 8.65 14.24
C GLU A 507 12.20 9.70 13.14
N ASP A 508 12.80 9.46 11.97
CA ASP A 508 12.66 10.34 10.80
C ASP A 508 11.19 10.47 10.38
N PHE A 509 10.46 9.35 10.31
CA PHE A 509 9.03 9.38 10.00
C PHE A 509 8.24 10.20 11.02
N ALA A 510 8.51 10.01 12.32
CA ALA A 510 7.86 10.76 13.39
C ALA A 510 8.22 12.25 13.33
N ALA A 511 9.48 12.60 13.13
CA ALA A 511 9.96 13.97 12.98
C ALA A 511 9.24 14.71 11.84
N LEU A 512 9.08 14.05 10.69
CA LEU A 512 8.36 14.60 9.53
C LEU A 512 6.89 14.91 9.82
N HIS A 513 6.24 14.25 10.78
CA HIS A 513 4.82 14.43 11.04
C HIS A 513 4.53 15.25 12.30
N ILE A 514 5.34 15.09 13.35
CA ILE A 514 5.05 15.67 14.68
C ILE A 514 6.24 16.43 15.29
N GLY A 515 7.32 16.63 14.53
CA GLY A 515 8.50 17.40 14.93
C GLY A 515 9.56 16.60 15.69
N ASN A 516 10.80 17.09 15.67
CA ASN A 516 11.97 16.44 16.28
C ASN A 516 11.81 16.19 17.79
N ASP A 517 11.25 17.16 18.51
CA ASP A 517 11.08 17.08 19.96
C ASP A 517 10.17 15.92 20.40
N ASN A 518 9.30 15.45 19.50
CA ASN A 518 8.37 14.35 19.74
C ASN A 518 8.83 13.04 19.08
N ALA A 519 9.83 13.09 18.19
CA ALA A 519 10.15 12.02 17.27
C ALA A 519 10.52 10.71 17.99
N SER A 520 11.41 10.78 18.97
CA SER A 520 11.92 9.59 19.67
C SER A 520 10.82 8.85 20.45
N ALA A 521 10.01 9.58 21.21
CA ALA A 521 8.88 8.99 21.95
C ALA A 521 7.83 8.39 21.01
N ALA A 522 7.50 9.08 19.91
CA ALA A 522 6.56 8.53 18.94
C ALA A 522 7.13 7.32 18.19
N ALA A 523 8.42 7.30 17.87
CA ALA A 523 9.08 6.15 17.26
C ALA A 523 9.07 4.93 18.20
N GLU A 524 9.41 5.12 19.46
CA GLU A 524 9.35 4.08 20.50
C GLU A 524 7.91 3.51 20.60
N ALA A 525 6.88 4.37 20.54
CA ALA A 525 5.48 3.94 20.53
C ALA A 525 5.11 3.17 19.26
N LEU A 526 5.52 3.63 18.07
CA LEU A 526 5.29 2.94 16.80
C LEU A 526 5.92 1.55 16.80
N LEU A 527 7.18 1.42 17.20
CA LEU A 527 7.90 0.14 17.27
C LEU A 527 7.26 -0.88 18.23
N ALA A 528 6.54 -0.40 19.25
CA ALA A 528 5.80 -1.24 20.19
C ALA A 528 4.51 -1.82 19.59
N THR A 529 3.98 -1.24 18.49
CA THR A 529 2.71 -1.69 17.90
C THR A 529 2.80 -3.12 17.35
N GLU A 530 3.88 -3.50 16.66
CA GLU A 530 4.05 -4.88 16.17
C GLU A 530 3.97 -5.91 17.30
N ASP A 531 4.61 -5.66 18.45
CA ASP A 531 4.59 -6.60 19.58
C ASP A 531 3.19 -6.69 20.20
N ALA A 532 2.43 -5.59 20.19
CA ALA A 532 1.07 -5.53 20.71
C ALA A 532 0.08 -6.32 19.83
N PHE A 533 0.24 -6.28 18.51
CA PHE A 533 -0.53 -7.11 17.57
C PHE A 533 -0.07 -8.58 17.58
N ALA A 534 1.21 -8.86 17.85
CA ALA A 534 1.72 -10.24 17.86
C ALA A 534 1.00 -11.14 18.90
N GLU A 535 0.48 -10.58 20.00
CA GLU A 535 -0.29 -11.34 21.02
C GLU A 535 -1.72 -11.69 20.58
N GLU A 536 -2.20 -11.20 19.43
CA GLU A 536 -3.45 -11.65 18.82
C GLU A 536 -3.35 -13.12 18.39
N TYR A 537 -2.14 -13.56 18.08
CA TYR A 537 -1.84 -14.86 17.51
C TYR A 537 -1.50 -15.88 18.61
N ILE A 538 -2.44 -16.79 18.88
CA ILE A 538 -2.29 -17.83 19.91
C ILE A 538 -1.51 -19.02 19.30
N GLY A 539 -0.18 -19.03 19.47
CA GLY A 539 0.72 -20.10 19.03
C GLY A 539 1.85 -19.64 18.11
N THR A 540 2.84 -20.51 17.85
CA THR A 540 3.98 -20.24 16.95
C THR A 540 4.04 -21.30 15.83
N GLY A 541 4.46 -20.93 14.61
CA GLY A 541 4.68 -21.87 13.48
C GLY A 541 3.44 -22.31 12.68
N SER A 542 3.53 -23.45 11.99
CA SER A 542 2.45 -24.03 11.16
C SER A 542 1.41 -24.83 11.94
N GLU A 543 1.62 -25.06 13.24
CA GLU A 543 0.69 -25.75 14.16
C GLU A 543 -0.51 -24.87 14.57
N ILE A 544 -0.52 -23.62 14.09
CA ILE A 544 -1.44 -22.57 14.46
C ILE A 544 -2.86 -22.92 13.98
N THR A 545 -3.84 -22.67 14.84
CA THR A 545 -5.19 -22.34 14.38
C THR A 545 -5.07 -21.07 13.55
N HIS A 546 -4.91 -21.23 12.23
CA HIS A 546 -4.78 -20.18 11.22
C HIS A 546 -5.53 -18.90 11.66
N PRO A 547 -4.92 -17.70 11.69
CA PRO A 547 -5.59 -16.45 12.10
C PRO A 547 -6.82 -16.09 11.24
N VAL A 548 -7.03 -16.75 10.09
CA VAL A 548 -8.30 -16.82 9.36
C VAL A 548 -9.45 -17.40 10.22
N TYR A 549 -9.15 -17.82 11.43
CA TYR A 549 -10.07 -18.34 12.41
C TYR A 549 -10.42 -17.32 13.52
N LEU A 550 -9.60 -16.27 13.71
CA LEU A 550 -9.96 -15.01 14.38
C LEU A 550 -10.32 -13.94 13.32
N LYS A 551 -10.96 -14.42 12.25
CA LYS A 551 -10.65 -14.28 10.82
C LYS A 551 -10.07 -12.99 10.26
N TRP A 552 -10.27 -11.86 10.93
CA TRP A 552 -9.73 -10.56 10.58
C TRP A 552 -9.63 -9.87 11.90
N THR A 553 -8.43 -9.59 12.41
CA THR A 553 -8.22 -9.02 13.75
C THR A 553 -8.83 -7.64 13.90
N MET A 554 -9.60 -7.19 12.91
CA MET A 554 -10.34 -5.94 12.82
C MET A 554 -11.83 -6.12 12.52
N ILE A 555 -12.27 -7.20 11.85
CA ILE A 555 -13.70 -7.37 11.51
C ILE A 555 -14.28 -8.44 12.43
N PHE A 556 -15.06 -7.99 13.41
CA PHE A 556 -15.63 -8.91 14.38
C PHE A 556 -16.61 -9.91 13.72
N ALA A 557 -16.17 -11.16 13.63
CA ALA A 557 -16.92 -12.29 13.10
C ALA A 557 -16.55 -13.56 13.85
N PRO A 558 -16.94 -13.70 15.14
CA PRO A 558 -16.53 -14.84 15.93
C PRO A 558 -17.12 -16.09 15.30
N ARG A 559 -16.27 -16.97 14.79
CA ARG A 559 -16.70 -18.34 14.54
C ARG A 559 -16.39 -19.12 15.80
N GLU A 560 -17.44 -19.49 16.55
CA GLU A 560 -17.29 -20.15 17.84
C GLU A 560 -16.43 -21.41 17.76
N GLU A 561 -16.57 -22.19 16.68
CA GLU A 561 -15.74 -23.35 16.33
C GLU A 561 -14.22 -23.08 16.43
N PHE A 562 -13.79 -21.87 16.13
CA PHE A 562 -12.38 -21.51 16.06
C PHE A 562 -11.82 -21.10 17.40
N MET A 563 -12.58 -20.29 18.13
CA MET A 563 -12.30 -19.93 19.51
C MET A 563 -12.29 -21.19 20.40
N GLU A 564 -13.21 -22.13 20.13
CA GLU A 564 -13.26 -23.43 20.78
C GLU A 564 -11.99 -24.25 20.52
N ARG A 565 -11.52 -24.33 19.26
CA ARG A 565 -10.26 -25.03 18.93
C ARG A 565 -9.06 -24.43 19.64
N ALA A 566 -8.97 -23.10 19.73
CA ALA A 566 -7.88 -22.43 20.45
C ALA A 566 -7.93 -22.77 21.95
N TYR A 567 -9.12 -22.74 22.55
CA TYR A 567 -9.35 -23.09 23.95
C TYR A 567 -9.03 -24.56 24.26
N GLN A 568 -9.42 -25.50 23.39
CA GLN A 568 -9.13 -26.92 23.57
C GLN A 568 -7.64 -27.25 23.49
N LYS A 569 -6.87 -26.51 22.68
CA LYS A 569 -5.43 -26.74 22.50
C LYS A 569 -4.54 -26.02 23.52
N THR A 570 -5.05 -24.97 24.15
CA THR A 570 -4.26 -24.09 25.01
C THR A 570 -4.91 -23.94 26.38
N PRO A 571 -4.22 -24.28 27.49
CA PRO A 571 -4.78 -24.09 28.83
C PRO A 571 -5.26 -22.65 29.06
N LEU A 572 -6.42 -22.48 29.69
CA LEU A 572 -7.02 -21.17 30.00
C LEU A 572 -6.01 -20.20 30.62
N LYS A 573 -5.21 -20.67 31.59
CA LYS A 573 -4.17 -19.85 32.23
C LYS A 573 -3.21 -19.20 31.21
N LYS A 574 -2.74 -19.96 30.21
CA LYS A 574 -1.84 -19.45 29.17
C LYS A 574 -2.53 -18.43 28.25
N LEU A 575 -3.81 -18.64 27.97
CA LEU A 575 -4.62 -17.70 27.19
C LEU A 575 -4.77 -16.37 27.94
N LEU A 576 -5.15 -16.42 29.22
CA LEU A 576 -5.27 -15.24 30.08
C LEU A 576 -3.93 -14.52 30.25
N GLU A 577 -2.83 -15.25 30.45
CA GLU A 577 -1.48 -14.66 30.51
C GLU A 577 -1.10 -13.93 29.20
N SER A 578 -1.47 -14.46 28.03
CA SER A 578 -1.25 -13.77 26.75
C SER A 578 -2.07 -12.49 26.64
N ASN A 579 -3.31 -12.50 27.11
CA ASN A 579 -4.13 -11.28 27.18
C ASN A 579 -3.52 -10.21 28.08
N LEU A 580 -3.04 -10.58 29.27
CA LEU A 580 -2.40 -9.65 30.18
C LEU A 580 -1.17 -9.00 29.53
N ARG A 581 -0.28 -9.80 28.93
CA ARG A 581 0.88 -9.28 28.19
C ARG A 581 0.48 -8.32 27.07
N ALA A 582 -0.60 -8.64 26.35
CA ALA A 582 -1.08 -7.79 25.27
C ALA A 582 -1.59 -6.44 25.80
N LEU A 583 -2.36 -6.43 26.89
CA LEU A 583 -2.85 -5.20 27.54
C LEU A 583 -1.71 -4.37 28.14
N ASP A 584 -0.69 -5.02 28.69
CA ASP A 584 0.53 -4.36 29.19
C ASP A 584 1.28 -3.67 28.06
N LYS A 585 1.43 -4.33 26.90
CA LYS A 585 2.05 -3.74 25.70
C LYS A 585 1.27 -2.52 25.19
N VAL A 586 -0.08 -2.58 25.16
CA VAL A 586 -0.90 -1.42 24.78
C VAL A 586 -0.72 -0.26 25.76
N THR A 587 -0.68 -0.56 27.06
CA THR A 587 -0.49 0.47 28.11
C THR A 587 0.91 1.08 28.04
N LEU A 588 1.92 0.27 27.73
CA LEU A 588 3.29 0.74 27.49
C LEU A 588 3.35 1.68 26.29
N MET A 589 2.73 1.30 25.16
CA MET A 589 2.65 2.13 23.95
C MET A 589 2.05 3.52 24.24
N GLU A 590 0.92 3.58 24.95
CA GLU A 590 0.32 4.87 25.32
C GLU A 590 1.19 5.67 26.30
N LYS A 591 1.80 5.01 27.29
CA LYS A 591 2.69 5.66 28.26
C LYS A 591 3.90 6.27 27.57
N ILE A 592 4.47 5.56 26.60
CA ILE A 592 5.57 6.05 25.76
C ILE A 592 5.10 7.26 24.97
N PHE A 593 3.97 7.16 24.26
CA PHE A 593 3.45 8.26 23.45
C PHE A 593 3.07 9.48 24.32
N SER A 594 2.61 9.30 25.55
CA SER A 594 2.27 10.42 26.44
C SER A 594 3.47 11.32 26.83
N LYS A 595 4.69 10.88 26.51
CA LYS A 595 5.91 11.71 26.66
C LYS A 595 6.01 12.79 25.58
N THR A 596 5.23 12.72 24.50
CA THR A 596 5.20 13.77 23.47
C THR A 596 4.49 15.02 23.98
N ASP A 597 4.92 16.17 23.48
CA ASP A 597 4.39 17.48 23.80
C ASP A 597 3.71 18.11 22.57
N PRO A 598 2.37 18.24 22.55
CA PRO A 598 1.66 18.84 21.44
C PRO A 598 2.05 20.29 21.17
N SER A 599 2.53 21.03 22.19
CA SER A 599 2.93 22.44 22.05
C SER A 599 4.24 22.62 21.27
N LYS A 600 5.02 21.54 21.14
CA LYS A 600 6.27 21.50 20.39
C LYS A 600 6.11 20.95 18.97
N ALA A 601 4.90 20.54 18.60
CA ALA A 601 4.63 20.08 17.25
C ALA A 601 4.62 21.28 16.27
N PRO A 602 5.29 21.17 15.11
CA PRO A 602 5.31 22.25 14.12
C PRO A 602 3.93 22.47 13.47
N ASP A 603 3.09 21.44 13.47
CA ASP A 603 1.73 21.48 12.95
C ASP A 603 0.78 20.73 13.90
N ALA A 604 -0.18 21.46 14.47
CA ALA A 604 -1.12 20.92 15.44
C ALA A 604 -2.13 19.93 14.83
N GLU A 605 -2.47 20.09 13.55
CA GLU A 605 -3.39 19.18 12.86
C GLU A 605 -2.70 17.84 12.59
N ASN A 606 -1.46 17.85 12.08
CA ASN A 606 -0.67 16.64 11.86
C ASN A 606 -0.43 15.90 13.17
N TYR A 607 -0.10 16.60 14.25
CA TYR A 607 0.00 15.99 15.58
C TYR A 607 -1.31 15.35 16.01
N ALA A 608 -2.44 16.05 15.86
CA ALA A 608 -3.76 15.53 16.22
C ALA A 608 -4.10 14.26 15.43
N ARG A 609 -3.80 14.20 14.12
CA ARG A 609 -4.02 13.02 13.27
C ARG A 609 -3.10 11.85 13.63
N PHE A 610 -1.84 12.12 13.92
CA PHE A 610 -0.90 11.10 14.38
C PHE A 610 -1.36 10.51 15.72
N LYS A 611 -1.69 11.37 16.69
CA LYS A 611 -2.25 10.96 17.98
C LYS A 611 -3.54 10.18 17.82
N GLU A 612 -4.43 10.59 16.92
CA GLU A 612 -5.67 9.86 16.61
C GLU A 612 -5.36 8.42 16.19
N GLY A 613 -4.34 8.20 15.36
CA GLY A 613 -3.88 6.86 14.97
C GLY A 613 -3.44 6.02 16.16
N ILE A 614 -2.65 6.57 17.08
CA ILE A 614 -2.18 5.86 18.31
C ILE A 614 -3.36 5.56 19.24
N ASP A 615 -4.20 6.57 19.54
CA ASP A 615 -5.38 6.43 20.40
C ASP A 615 -6.33 5.35 19.87
N LYS A 616 -6.58 5.37 18.56
CA LYS A 616 -7.46 4.42 17.88
C LYS A 616 -6.89 3.00 17.89
N THR A 617 -5.57 2.86 17.74
CA THR A 617 -4.87 1.58 17.86
C THR A 617 -4.98 1.01 19.27
N ALA A 618 -4.74 1.84 20.29
CA ALA A 618 -4.86 1.42 21.68
C ALA A 618 -6.30 1.03 22.06
N LEU A 619 -7.29 1.84 21.64
CA LEU A 619 -8.70 1.56 21.90
C LEU A 619 -9.14 0.25 21.23
N TYR A 620 -8.71 0.01 19.99
CA TYR A 620 -8.98 -1.22 19.28
C TYR A 620 -8.46 -2.45 20.02
N LEU A 621 -7.15 -2.48 20.27
CA LEU A 621 -6.50 -3.63 20.90
C LEU A 621 -7.09 -3.91 22.29
N ARG A 622 -7.35 -2.86 23.11
CA ARG A 622 -8.02 -3.02 24.41
C ARG A 622 -9.41 -3.61 24.29
N THR A 623 -10.21 -3.12 23.34
CA THR A 623 -11.57 -3.62 23.12
C THR A 623 -11.53 -5.09 22.72
N PHE A 624 -10.64 -5.44 21.77
CA PHE A 624 -10.47 -6.81 21.30
C PHE A 624 -10.00 -7.77 22.41
N TYR A 625 -8.95 -7.41 23.16
CA TYR A 625 -8.38 -8.29 24.18
C TYR A 625 -9.33 -8.50 25.36
N LEU A 626 -10.04 -7.47 25.83
CA LEU A 626 -11.05 -7.65 26.88
C LEU A 626 -12.26 -8.45 26.38
N TRP A 627 -12.66 -8.27 25.12
CA TRP A 627 -13.69 -9.11 24.51
C TRP A 627 -13.26 -10.58 24.46
N ARG A 628 -12.03 -10.85 24.00
CA ARG A 628 -11.42 -12.18 23.94
C ARG A 628 -11.36 -12.83 25.32
N GLU A 629 -10.99 -12.07 26.35
CA GLU A 629 -10.96 -12.51 27.74
C GLU A 629 -12.34 -12.93 28.25
N CYS A 630 -13.36 -12.09 28.02
CA CYS A 630 -14.73 -12.44 28.38
C CYS A 630 -15.21 -13.71 27.68
N TRP A 631 -14.82 -13.92 26.42
CA TRP A 631 -15.16 -15.14 25.70
C TRP A 631 -14.56 -16.38 26.38
N TRP A 632 -13.27 -16.32 26.75
CA TRP A 632 -12.60 -17.45 27.41
C TRP A 632 -13.19 -17.76 28.78
N HIS A 633 -13.43 -16.76 29.63
CA HIS A 633 -14.08 -16.98 30.92
C HIS A 633 -15.51 -17.53 30.76
N ASN A 634 -16.26 -17.02 29.79
CA ASN A 634 -17.62 -17.52 29.51
C ASN A 634 -17.59 -18.97 29.03
N ARG A 635 -16.57 -19.37 28.24
CA ARG A 635 -16.41 -20.74 27.78
C ARG A 635 -15.93 -21.67 28.89
N SER A 636 -14.95 -21.26 29.69
CA SER A 636 -14.36 -22.08 30.75
C SER A 636 -15.36 -22.41 31.85
N ASP A 637 -16.39 -21.58 32.04
CA ASP A 637 -17.47 -21.86 32.99
C ASP A 637 -18.11 -23.25 32.77
N LYS A 638 -18.09 -23.78 31.54
CA LYS A 638 -18.59 -25.13 31.23
C LYS A 638 -17.71 -26.26 31.78
N ASP A 639 -16.43 -26.00 32.00
CA ASP A 639 -15.45 -27.02 32.44
C ASP A 639 -15.09 -26.87 33.94
N LEU A 640 -15.34 -25.70 34.52
CA LEU A 640 -15.03 -25.40 35.93
C LEU A 640 -16.18 -25.80 36.88
N THR A 641 -15.81 -26.19 38.10
CA THR A 641 -16.78 -26.53 39.17
C THR A 641 -16.42 -25.88 40.50
N GLY A 642 -17.36 -25.85 41.44
CA GLY A 642 -17.13 -25.38 42.81
C GLY A 642 -16.56 -23.96 42.90
N LYS A 643 -15.47 -23.80 43.68
CA LYS A 643 -14.84 -22.50 43.95
C LYS A 643 -14.19 -21.88 42.70
N GLU A 644 -13.63 -22.69 41.82
CA GLU A 644 -12.98 -22.21 40.59
C GLU A 644 -14.01 -21.60 39.64
N LYS A 645 -15.19 -22.21 39.53
CA LYS A 645 -16.30 -21.67 38.76
C LYS A 645 -16.78 -20.33 39.32
N ALA A 646 -16.87 -20.21 40.64
CA ALA A 646 -17.27 -18.96 41.30
C ALA A 646 -16.24 -17.82 41.04
N ALA A 647 -14.95 -18.10 41.20
CA ALA A 647 -13.88 -17.14 40.90
C ALA A 647 -13.91 -16.71 39.42
N ASN A 648 -14.05 -17.67 38.50
CA ASN A 648 -14.15 -17.38 37.06
C ASN A 648 -15.37 -16.52 36.71
N ALA A 649 -16.49 -16.69 37.41
CA ALA A 649 -17.67 -15.86 37.23
C ALA A 649 -17.45 -14.42 37.72
N GLU A 650 -16.74 -14.23 38.85
CA GLU A 650 -16.35 -12.91 39.34
C GLU A 650 -15.42 -12.20 38.35
N ASP A 651 -14.39 -12.90 37.86
CA ASP A 651 -13.45 -12.40 36.85
C ASP A 651 -14.18 -12.00 35.56
N LEU A 652 -15.10 -12.86 35.08
CA LEU A 652 -15.93 -12.56 33.91
C LEU A 652 -16.73 -11.26 34.10
N GLN A 653 -17.35 -11.05 35.26
CA GLN A 653 -18.13 -9.84 35.52
C GLN A 653 -17.23 -8.60 35.57
N GLN A 654 -16.05 -8.70 36.19
CA GLN A 654 -15.09 -7.60 36.25
C GLN A 654 -14.60 -7.22 34.86
N THR A 655 -14.19 -8.19 34.06
CA THR A 655 -13.70 -7.97 32.69
C THR A 655 -14.82 -7.45 31.78
N LYS A 656 -16.04 -7.99 31.90
CA LYS A 656 -17.21 -7.48 31.17
C LYS A 656 -17.49 -6.01 31.52
N LYS A 657 -17.41 -5.63 32.81
CA LYS A 657 -17.58 -4.23 33.24
C LYS A 657 -16.51 -3.31 32.67
N ARG A 658 -15.28 -3.79 32.48
CA ARG A 658 -14.20 -3.02 31.83
C ARG A 658 -14.48 -2.86 30.33
N LEU A 659 -14.84 -3.95 29.65
CA LEU A 659 -15.17 -3.96 28.22
C LEU A 659 -16.34 -3.03 27.88
N LEU A 660 -17.42 -3.07 28.66
CA LEU A 660 -18.61 -2.25 28.38
C LEU A 660 -18.31 -0.74 28.38
N ARG A 661 -17.36 -0.28 29.21
CA ARG A 661 -16.93 1.13 29.23
C ARG A 661 -16.15 1.53 27.99
N LEU A 662 -15.48 0.59 27.32
CA LEU A 662 -14.76 0.88 26.09
C LEU A 662 -15.70 1.13 24.92
N PHE A 663 -16.85 0.44 24.87
CA PHE A 663 -17.81 0.62 23.78
C PHE A 663 -18.30 2.06 23.67
N ASP A 664 -18.37 2.82 24.77
CA ASP A 664 -18.79 4.23 24.72
C ASP A 664 -17.73 5.14 24.08
N GLN A 665 -16.45 4.80 24.21
CA GLN A 665 -15.35 5.58 23.65
C GLN A 665 -15.32 5.53 22.11
N TRP A 666 -15.97 4.53 21.52
CA TRP A 666 -16.12 4.39 20.07
C TRP A 666 -17.05 5.42 19.43
N GLU A 667 -17.79 6.20 20.22
CA GLU A 667 -18.53 7.37 19.71
C GLU A 667 -17.62 8.34 18.95
N LYS A 668 -16.34 8.43 19.35
CA LYS A 668 -15.32 9.25 18.69
C LYS A 668 -14.98 8.76 17.26
N TYR A 669 -15.17 7.47 16.98
CA TYR A 669 -14.76 6.83 15.71
C TYR A 669 -15.93 5.99 15.12
N PRO A 670 -17.05 6.62 14.73
CA PRO A 670 -18.26 5.91 14.34
C PRO A 670 -18.09 5.08 13.07
N GLU A 671 -17.27 5.55 12.12
CA GLU A 671 -16.97 4.82 10.88
C GLU A 671 -16.23 3.52 11.18
N GLU A 672 -15.14 3.60 11.95
CA GLU A 672 -14.37 2.43 12.37
C GLU A 672 -15.16 1.49 13.29
N ALA A 673 -15.96 2.03 14.22
CA ALA A 673 -16.81 1.23 15.09
C ALA A 673 -17.78 0.34 14.30
N GLY A 674 -18.38 0.91 13.24
CA GLY A 674 -19.24 0.19 12.30
C GLY A 674 -18.47 -0.76 11.39
N PHE A 675 -17.37 -0.31 10.79
CA PHE A 675 -16.54 -1.09 9.87
C PHE A 675 -15.97 -2.35 10.55
N TRP A 676 -15.49 -2.22 11.79
CA TRP A 676 -14.94 -3.31 12.60
C TRP A 676 -15.99 -4.10 13.38
N ARG A 677 -17.27 -3.71 13.29
CA ARG A 677 -18.40 -4.31 14.02
C ARG A 677 -18.16 -4.34 15.54
N VAL A 678 -17.50 -3.32 16.06
CA VAL A 678 -17.33 -3.14 17.50
C VAL A 678 -18.69 -2.84 18.13
N THR A 679 -19.40 -1.86 17.58
CA THR A 679 -20.76 -1.47 17.96
C THR A 679 -21.45 -0.80 16.77
N PHE A 680 -22.77 -0.96 16.69
CA PHE A 680 -23.61 -0.23 15.73
C PHE A 680 -24.39 0.92 16.36
N ARG A 681 -24.11 1.28 17.62
CA ARG A 681 -24.77 2.41 18.30
C ARG A 681 -24.53 3.75 17.61
N TYR A 682 -23.34 3.94 17.05
CA TYR A 682 -22.90 5.20 16.45
C TYR A 682 -22.91 5.20 14.92
N GLY A 683 -23.06 4.04 14.31
CA GLY A 683 -23.06 3.88 12.86
C GLY A 683 -23.06 2.41 12.46
N LYS A 684 -23.86 2.07 11.45
CA LYS A 684 -23.72 0.79 10.74
C LYS A 684 -22.71 0.98 9.60
N PRO A 685 -21.95 -0.05 9.21
CA PRO A 685 -21.16 0.03 7.99
C PRO A 685 -22.08 0.41 6.82
N GLU A 686 -21.61 1.29 5.93
CA GLU A 686 -22.43 1.98 4.93
C GLU A 686 -23.22 1.04 4.00
N ILE A 687 -22.91 -0.26 3.91
CA ILE A 687 -23.52 -1.18 2.95
C ILE A 687 -23.72 -2.61 3.52
N PRO A 688 -24.94 -3.01 3.95
CA PRO A 688 -25.21 -4.34 4.53
C PRO A 688 -25.19 -5.53 3.54
N ASN A 689 -25.44 -5.29 2.25
CA ASN A 689 -25.79 -6.33 1.28
C ASN A 689 -24.65 -6.81 0.36
N TYR A 690 -23.47 -6.20 0.46
CA TYR A 690 -22.35 -6.51 -0.45
C TYR A 690 -21.15 -7.13 0.24
N PHE A 691 -21.30 -7.47 1.51
CA PHE A 691 -20.27 -8.21 2.19
C PHE A 691 -20.20 -9.64 1.63
N PRO A 692 -19.00 -10.15 1.33
CA PRO A 692 -18.83 -11.53 0.86
C PRO A 692 -19.50 -12.52 1.82
N ASN A 693 -19.95 -13.68 1.35
CA ASN A 693 -20.71 -14.61 2.22
C ASN A 693 -19.92 -15.17 3.42
N TRP A 694 -18.60 -14.95 3.45
CA TRP A 694 -17.76 -15.24 4.61
C TRP A 694 -17.80 -14.14 5.69
N TRP A 695 -18.38 -12.98 5.39
CA TRP A 695 -18.71 -11.93 6.33
C TRP A 695 -20.01 -12.31 7.06
N PRO A 696 -20.08 -12.15 8.38
CA PRO A 696 -21.26 -12.54 9.13
C PRO A 696 -22.47 -11.71 8.67
N ARG A 697 -23.47 -12.36 8.07
CA ARG A 697 -24.73 -11.72 7.61
C ARG A 697 -25.68 -11.30 8.76
N GLY A 698 -25.17 -11.13 9.99
CA GLY A 698 -25.96 -10.77 11.17
C GLY A 698 -25.68 -9.36 11.68
N GLU A 699 -26.58 -8.83 12.50
CA GLU A 699 -26.37 -7.58 13.26
C GLU A 699 -25.41 -7.76 14.46
N THR A 700 -24.72 -8.90 14.53
CA THR A 700 -23.81 -9.24 15.63
C THR A 700 -22.57 -8.36 15.60
N THR A 701 -22.33 -7.71 16.72
CA THR A 701 -21.18 -6.87 17.07
C THR A 701 -20.49 -7.40 18.31
N MET A 702 -19.25 -6.95 18.57
CA MET A 702 -18.53 -7.24 19.83
C MET A 702 -19.40 -6.91 21.03
N GLU A 703 -20.07 -5.74 21.00
CA GLU A 703 -20.97 -5.29 22.05
C GLU A 703 -22.16 -6.23 22.25
N SER A 704 -22.84 -6.62 21.17
CA SER A 704 -24.01 -7.51 21.27
C SER A 704 -23.64 -8.89 21.83
N THR A 705 -22.46 -9.41 21.48
CA THR A 705 -21.95 -10.69 22.01
C THR A 705 -21.53 -10.54 23.46
N ALA A 706 -20.82 -9.46 23.79
CA ALA A 706 -20.36 -9.17 25.15
C ALA A 706 -21.51 -9.09 26.16
N LYS A 707 -22.63 -8.47 25.77
CA LYS A 707 -23.83 -8.36 26.63
C LYS A 707 -24.39 -9.73 27.02
N LYS A 708 -24.26 -10.75 26.17
CA LYS A 708 -24.76 -12.11 26.40
C LYS A 708 -23.86 -12.96 27.32
N PHE A 709 -22.59 -12.61 27.51
CA PHE A 709 -21.71 -13.39 28.38
C PHE A 709 -22.21 -13.46 29.83
N GLY A 710 -22.16 -14.65 30.41
CA GLY A 710 -22.67 -14.94 31.76
C GLY A 710 -24.20 -15.03 31.87
N GLN A 711 -24.94 -14.89 30.77
CA GLN A 711 -26.37 -15.23 30.73
C GLN A 711 -26.50 -16.74 30.54
N LYS A 712 -27.42 -17.39 31.28
CA LYS A 712 -27.79 -18.77 30.98
C LYS A 712 -28.49 -18.77 29.62
N ASN A 713 -27.96 -19.52 28.66
CA ASN A 713 -28.62 -19.77 27.37
C ASN A 713 -29.94 -20.51 27.57
#